data_AF-A0A7W6NNH4-F1
#
_entry.id   AF-A0A7W6NNH4-F1
#
_cell.length_a   1.000
_cell.length_b   1.000
_cell.length_c   1.000
_cell.angle_alpha   90.00
_cell.angle_beta   90.00
_cell.angle_gamma   90.00
#
_symmetry.space_group_name_H-M   'P 1'
#
loop_
_entity.id
_entity.type
_entity.pdbx_description
1 polymer ?
#
loop_
_entity_poly.entity_id
_entity_poly.type
_entity_poly.pdbx_seq_one_letter_code
_entity_poly.pdbx_strand_id
1 'polypeptide(L)'
;MAATITVTRNETVVDVAQGGAHFITGVDTVEGTDGDDIILADDGGLSAGDFVNGLGGTDTIRLRQTGTLDITLPATFAGIEKLEGTNPVTDGQSGNDIFIVNSVRMNMITGIDGKDGNDTLKLADGTTVDFAKLTGIETVEGSAGNDTFILGDLDVGRMTISGKAGIDTISVSRTYTLGADFENLTLTGTGDIDGTGNALNNELKGNGGDNTLRGLGGNDTLSGGKSDLGDNDTLIGGAGDDSYVVYGDEDVIDEQADGGAGNDTVISYGSYDLRSTNIRGSVENLTMRGEADFFGYGNSLNNKILGSVGKDTLYGLDGDDTLDGSLGDDLLVGGKGNDRYLYTNGADVVDERDGDGIDTIDYWGVDFDLDPALDSRVLGDVENITFVLDILGHTGNGNRLDNRINGNGMADILSGRDGNDTLNGYGGNDTLNGDNGADTLDGGIDNDILKGGDGDDNLIGGSGVDRLEGGTGNDTLDGGSENDTLNGGDGDDKLQGGAGLDVMNGGADNDTLDGGADFDTLNGGDGDDKLTGGAGGDILNGGIGNDTLEAGTENDTLLGGAGNDTLDGGTGDDIMRGGDGNDTYLVDSINDTVDEWGGLGTDTIKSSISLSLLIGSKLLGQVENLILTGTAELNGSGNGVDNRITGNDAKNTLSGLNGNDTLDGGKGADTLIGGKGNDI
;
A
#
# COMPACT_ATOMS: atom_id res chain seq x y z
N MET A 1 33.97 31.39 43.94
CA MET A 1 33.71 29.98 43.63
C MET A 1 33.49 29.93 42.13
N ALA A 2 34.37 29.26 41.40
CA ALA A 2 34.13 28.96 39.98
C ALA A 2 33.12 27.81 39.94
N ALA A 3 32.05 27.97 39.18
CA ALA A 3 31.11 26.90 38.86
C ALA A 3 31.51 26.35 37.50
N THR A 4 31.80 25.05 37.43
CA THR A 4 32.11 24.35 36.18
C THR A 4 30.79 23.90 35.55
N ILE A 5 30.49 24.36 34.34
CA ILE A 5 29.35 23.87 33.56
C ILE A 5 29.91 22.92 32.51
N THR A 6 29.48 21.66 32.54
CA THR A 6 29.79 20.67 31.50
C THR A 6 28.57 20.59 30.59
N VAL A 7 28.73 20.94 29.33
CA VAL A 7 27.66 20.87 28.33
C VAL A 7 27.93 19.66 27.43
N THR A 8 27.00 18.71 27.40
CA THR A 8 27.03 17.60 26.45
C THR A 8 25.88 17.81 25.47
N ARG A 9 26.24 18.09 24.21
CA ARG A 9 25.40 18.23 23.01
C ARG A 9 23.94 18.64 23.25
N ASN A 10 23.68 19.94 23.16
CA ASN A 10 22.67 20.53 22.28
C ASN A 10 22.91 22.05 22.19
N GLU A 11 22.58 22.62 21.04
CA GLU A 11 22.88 24.01 20.66
C GLU A 11 22.54 25.00 21.79
N THR A 12 23.55 25.66 22.35
CA THR A 12 23.34 26.68 23.38
C THR A 12 23.27 28.05 22.72
N VAL A 13 22.09 28.67 22.72
CA VAL A 13 21.93 30.09 22.44
C VAL A 13 22.28 30.85 23.72
N VAL A 14 23.32 31.67 23.69
CA VAL A 14 23.66 32.55 24.82
C VAL A 14 23.14 33.93 24.50
N ASP A 15 22.05 34.33 25.17
CA ASP A 15 21.53 35.70 25.09
C ASP A 15 22.34 36.60 26.03
N VAL A 16 22.98 37.63 25.46
CA VAL A 16 23.82 38.56 26.21
C VAL A 16 23.12 39.91 26.26
N ALA A 17 22.35 40.13 27.34
CA ALA A 17 21.72 41.41 27.58
C ALA A 17 22.79 42.52 27.81
N GLN A 18 22.47 43.69 27.26
CA GLN A 18 23.35 44.84 27.05
C GLN A 18 24.30 45.21 28.20
N GLY A 19 25.57 45.41 27.83
CA GLY A 19 26.45 46.35 28.51
C GLY A 19 27.67 45.76 29.22
N GLY A 20 28.60 45.18 28.47
CA GLY A 20 29.94 44.87 28.96
C GLY A 20 30.83 44.32 27.84
N ALA A 21 32.12 44.66 27.84
CA ALA A 21 33.07 44.03 26.93
C ALA A 21 33.33 42.58 27.41
N HIS A 22 33.16 41.61 26.51
CA HIS A 22 33.36 40.18 26.79
C HIS A 22 34.74 39.74 26.28
N PHE A 23 35.44 38.89 27.05
CA PHE A 23 36.69 38.25 26.63
C PHE A 23 36.40 36.79 26.30
N ILE A 24 36.63 36.39 25.04
CA ILE A 24 36.50 35.00 24.58
C ILE A 24 37.85 34.59 24.00
N THR A 25 38.40 33.45 24.44
CA THR A 25 39.60 32.84 23.86
C THR A 25 39.32 31.39 23.49
N GLY A 26 39.75 30.95 22.30
CA GLY A 26 39.66 29.55 21.85
C GLY A 26 38.54 29.22 20.85
N VAL A 27 38.29 30.09 19.86
CA VAL A 27 37.28 29.88 18.80
C VAL A 27 37.99 29.73 17.46
N ASP A 28 37.72 28.65 16.71
CA ASP A 28 38.48 28.30 15.49
C ASP A 28 37.80 28.74 14.17
N THR A 29 36.52 29.15 14.17
CA THR A 29 35.86 29.83 13.04
C THR A 29 34.47 30.33 13.43
N VAL A 30 34.02 31.46 12.86
CA VAL A 30 32.67 32.05 13.03
C VAL A 30 32.08 32.25 11.63
N GLU A 31 30.92 31.68 11.35
CA GLU A 31 30.15 31.96 10.13
C GLU A 31 28.84 32.64 10.49
N GLY A 32 28.63 33.86 9.98
CA GLY A 32 27.35 34.56 9.94
C GLY A 32 27.03 34.97 8.51
N THR A 33 25.76 34.83 8.12
CA THR A 33 25.28 35.28 6.81
C THR A 33 24.64 36.66 6.90
N ASP A 34 25.06 37.49 5.93
CA ASP A 34 24.64 38.84 5.55
C ASP A 34 25.03 40.03 6.44
N GLY A 35 26.12 40.70 6.03
CA GLY A 35 26.31 42.14 6.29
C GLY A 35 27.72 42.58 6.68
N ASP A 36 28.69 42.36 5.78
CA ASP A 36 30.02 42.98 5.69
C ASP A 36 31.21 42.36 6.47
N ASP A 37 32.10 41.82 5.63
CA ASP A 37 33.56 41.65 5.73
C ASP A 37 34.17 40.48 6.54
N ILE A 38 34.38 39.39 5.80
CA ILE A 38 35.40 38.35 6.00
C ILE A 38 36.81 38.95 5.83
N ILE A 39 37.76 38.68 6.74
CA ILE A 39 39.15 38.29 6.38
C ILE A 39 39.69 37.23 7.35
N LEU A 40 40.12 36.11 6.76
CA LEU A 40 40.85 34.98 7.33
C LEU A 40 42.34 35.29 7.53
N ALA A 41 43.02 34.64 8.50
CA ALA A 41 44.18 33.77 8.23
C ALA A 41 44.87 33.25 9.50
N ASP A 42 45.05 31.92 9.51
CA ASP A 42 46.17 31.09 9.97
C ASP A 42 47.03 31.50 11.19
N ASP A 43 47.16 30.51 12.07
CA ASP A 43 48.43 30.06 12.66
C ASP A 43 49.28 31.13 13.35
N GLY A 44 48.78 31.72 14.43
CA GLY A 44 49.66 32.47 15.33
C GLY A 44 48.92 33.37 16.30
N GLY A 45 49.21 33.20 17.58
CA GLY A 45 48.54 33.90 18.67
C GLY A 45 48.45 35.42 18.51
N LEU A 46 47.28 35.97 18.87
CA LEU A 46 47.05 37.40 19.05
C LEU A 46 47.12 37.76 20.53
N SER A 47 47.89 38.80 20.84
CA SER A 47 47.99 39.45 22.15
C SER A 47 46.91 40.51 22.33
N ALA A 48 46.50 40.74 23.57
CA ALA A 48 45.54 41.78 23.98
C ALA A 48 45.83 43.15 23.33
N GLY A 49 44.99 43.60 22.40
CA GLY A 49 45.21 44.90 21.77
C GLY A 49 44.26 45.37 20.67
N ASP A 50 43.48 44.51 20.00
CA ASP A 50 42.66 44.96 18.86
C ASP A 50 41.20 45.24 19.28
N PHE A 51 40.83 46.52 19.17
CA PHE A 51 39.55 47.09 19.57
C PHE A 51 38.50 46.95 18.45
N VAL A 52 37.25 46.65 18.82
CA VAL A 52 36.07 47.06 18.04
C VAL A 52 35.04 47.69 18.98
N ASN A 53 34.72 48.96 18.71
CA ASN A 53 33.54 49.68 19.19
C ASN A 53 32.47 49.57 18.10
N GLY A 54 31.27 49.10 18.45
CA GLY A 54 30.11 49.16 17.56
C GLY A 54 29.17 47.99 17.80
N LEU A 55 28.31 48.09 18.83
CA LEU A 55 27.32 47.07 19.15
C LEU A 55 25.92 47.54 18.78
N GLY A 56 25.25 46.74 17.95
CA GLY A 56 23.81 46.69 17.79
C GLY A 56 23.44 45.41 17.05
N GLY A 57 22.91 44.41 17.74
CA GLY A 57 22.46 43.13 17.16
C GLY A 57 22.71 41.91 18.06
N THR A 58 22.06 40.80 17.71
CA THR A 58 22.18 39.47 18.33
C THR A 58 23.26 38.67 17.58
N ASP A 59 24.32 38.24 18.26
CA ASP A 59 25.41 37.46 17.65
C ASP A 59 25.35 35.99 18.11
N THR A 60 25.54 35.03 17.18
CA THR A 60 25.53 33.59 17.45
C THR A 60 26.96 33.02 17.40
N ILE A 61 27.37 32.24 18.41
CA ILE A 61 28.67 31.56 18.43
C ILE A 61 28.46 30.04 18.41
N ARG A 62 29.12 29.33 17.49
CA ARG A 62 29.10 27.85 17.39
C ARG A 62 30.48 27.26 17.69
N LEU A 63 30.54 26.17 18.47
CA LEU A 63 31.75 25.39 18.74
C LEU A 63 31.58 23.96 18.20
N ARG A 64 32.57 23.43 17.48
CA ARG A 64 32.45 22.14 16.75
C ARG A 64 33.13 20.91 17.38
N GLN A 65 33.87 21.01 18.49
CA GLN A 65 34.38 19.81 19.18
C GLN A 65 34.38 19.92 20.70
N THR A 66 34.29 18.75 21.36
CA THR A 66 34.21 18.57 22.82
C THR A 66 35.39 19.24 23.54
N GLY A 67 35.07 20.28 24.33
CA GLY A 67 36.01 20.99 25.18
C GLY A 67 35.27 21.88 26.19
N THR A 68 35.88 22.11 27.36
CA THR A 68 35.31 22.86 28.48
C THR A 68 35.36 24.38 28.22
N LEU A 69 34.24 25.08 28.39
CA LEU A 69 34.15 26.54 28.30
C LEU A 69 34.20 27.16 29.71
N ASP A 70 35.27 27.89 30.02
CA ASP A 70 35.42 28.60 31.30
C ASP A 70 34.89 30.04 31.19
N ILE A 71 33.72 30.31 31.76
CA ILE A 71 33.17 31.68 31.90
C ILE A 71 33.34 32.15 33.35
N THR A 72 34.06 33.26 33.55
CA THR A 72 34.21 33.90 34.87
C THR A 72 33.35 35.16 34.98
N LEU A 73 32.35 35.17 35.85
CA LEU A 73 31.51 36.35 36.13
C LEU A 73 32.09 37.21 37.28
N PRO A 74 32.07 38.56 37.18
CA PRO A 74 32.60 39.45 38.22
C PRO A 74 31.63 39.66 39.41
N ALA A 75 32.23 39.97 40.57
CA ALA A 75 31.64 39.88 41.91
C ALA A 75 30.67 41.01 42.35
N THR A 76 30.11 41.82 41.45
CA THR A 76 29.16 42.87 41.84
C THR A 76 28.02 42.98 40.84
N PHE A 77 26.94 42.24 41.09
CA PHE A 77 25.65 42.44 40.45
C PHE A 77 24.74 43.15 41.47
N ALA A 78 24.35 44.38 41.17
CA ALA A 78 23.39 45.16 41.94
C ALA A 78 22.21 45.47 41.01
N GLY A 79 21.08 44.82 41.27
CA GLY A 79 19.87 44.97 40.47
C GLY A 79 18.84 43.92 40.88
N ILE A 80 18.23 44.09 42.06
CA ILE A 80 16.97 43.42 42.41
C ILE A 80 15.92 44.52 42.40
N GLU A 81 15.13 44.61 41.33
CA GLU A 81 13.85 45.31 41.40
C GLU A 81 12.81 44.34 41.98
N LYS A 82 12.52 44.56 43.26
CA LYS A 82 11.19 44.45 43.89
C LYS A 82 10.26 43.33 43.36
N LEU A 83 10.22 42.19 44.06
CA LEU A 83 9.05 41.30 44.08
C LEU A 83 8.10 41.73 45.21
N GLU A 84 7.01 42.40 44.85
CA GLU A 84 5.79 42.40 45.66
C GLU A 84 4.71 41.64 44.88
N GLY A 85 4.29 40.49 45.41
CA GLY A 85 3.19 39.71 44.85
C GLY A 85 3.01 38.39 45.59
N THR A 86 1.82 38.21 46.16
CA THR A 86 1.29 36.90 46.55
C THR A 86 0.85 36.15 45.28
N ASN A 87 1.40 34.96 45.02
CA ASN A 87 1.13 34.06 43.86
C ASN A 87 1.62 34.53 42.46
N PRO A 88 1.82 33.59 41.51
CA PRO A 88 3.02 32.81 41.19
C PRO A 88 4.12 33.62 40.45
N VAL A 89 5.34 33.08 40.38
CA VAL A 89 6.46 33.70 39.62
C VAL A 89 6.32 33.32 38.15
N THR A 90 5.66 34.17 37.36
CA THR A 90 5.66 34.10 35.89
C THR A 90 6.58 35.19 35.33
N ASP A 91 7.41 34.88 34.33
CA ASP A 91 8.07 35.92 33.53
C ASP A 91 7.15 36.49 32.43
N GLY A 92 6.04 35.80 32.16
CA GLY A 92 4.94 36.24 31.31
C GLY A 92 5.30 36.37 29.82
N GLN A 93 6.42 35.81 29.37
CA GLN A 93 6.81 35.82 27.97
C GLN A 93 6.49 34.45 27.33
N SER A 94 6.02 34.45 26.10
CA SER A 94 5.88 33.22 25.31
C SER A 94 7.27 32.75 24.88
N GLY A 95 7.72 31.58 25.32
CA GLY A 95 9.08 31.09 25.07
C GLY A 95 9.35 29.73 25.70
N ASN A 96 10.52 29.15 25.41
CA ASN A 96 10.99 27.93 26.06
C ASN A 96 11.81 28.34 27.30
N ASP A 97 11.32 28.04 28.49
CA ASP A 97 11.89 28.54 29.74
C ASP A 97 12.56 27.41 30.56
N ILE A 98 13.66 27.72 31.28
CA ILE A 98 14.32 26.77 32.19
C ILE A 98 14.18 27.25 33.64
N PHE A 99 13.47 26.48 34.46
CA PHE A 99 13.25 26.76 35.87
C PHE A 99 14.11 25.85 36.75
N ILE A 100 15.06 26.41 37.51
CA ILE A 100 15.88 25.65 38.47
C ILE A 100 15.37 25.89 39.88
N VAL A 101 14.83 24.85 40.51
CA VAL A 101 14.27 24.89 41.87
C VAL A 101 15.21 24.14 42.82
N ASN A 102 16.23 24.85 43.33
CA ASN A 102 17.23 24.29 44.25
C ASN A 102 17.11 24.81 45.68
N SER A 103 17.47 23.95 46.64
CA SER A 103 17.69 24.31 48.03
C SER A 103 18.90 25.26 48.19
N VAL A 104 18.61 26.50 48.66
CA VAL A 104 19.44 27.38 49.53
C VAL A 104 20.32 28.48 48.88
N ARG A 105 19.94 29.75 49.12
CA ARG A 105 20.86 30.82 49.58
C ARG A 105 20.48 31.31 50.99
N MET A 106 20.76 30.50 52.00
CA MET A 106 20.97 30.88 53.40
C MET A 106 22.48 30.79 53.71
N ASN A 107 23.31 31.47 52.94
CA ASN A 107 24.74 31.59 53.21
C ASN A 107 25.23 33.01 52.86
N MET A 108 24.75 34.01 53.62
CA MET A 108 25.45 35.29 53.87
C MET A 108 24.78 36.07 55.03
N ILE A 109 24.57 35.45 56.20
CA ILE A 109 24.33 36.22 57.43
C ILE A 109 25.09 35.56 58.58
N THR A 110 26.26 36.10 58.90
CA THR A 110 26.87 35.95 60.22
C THR A 110 26.22 36.96 61.17
N GLY A 111 25.56 36.48 62.21
CA GLY A 111 25.17 37.28 63.38
C GLY A 111 23.69 37.62 63.46
N ILE A 112 22.89 36.68 63.97
CA ILE A 112 21.79 37.01 64.88
C ILE A 112 21.95 36.12 66.12
N ASP A 113 22.29 36.76 67.22
CA ASP A 113 22.22 36.26 68.59
C ASP A 113 20.79 36.51 69.10
N GLY A 114 20.17 35.49 69.69
CA GLY A 114 18.97 35.67 70.51
C GLY A 114 17.93 34.60 70.30
N LYS A 115 17.80 33.72 71.29
CA LYS A 115 16.67 32.79 71.41
C LYS A 115 15.39 33.59 71.65
N ASP A 116 14.35 33.25 70.88
CA ASP A 116 12.91 33.20 71.22
C ASP A 116 12.10 33.63 69.99
N GLY A 117 11.28 32.72 69.46
CA GLY A 117 10.66 32.82 68.13
C GLY A 117 9.62 33.94 67.98
N ASN A 118 10.08 35.16 67.72
CA ASN A 118 9.30 36.28 67.17
C ASN A 118 10.23 37.41 66.68
N ASP A 119 11.10 37.13 65.72
CA ASP A 119 11.85 38.19 65.03
C ASP A 119 11.11 38.59 63.76
N THR A 120 10.85 39.89 63.64
CA THR A 120 10.19 40.51 62.48
C THR A 120 11.17 41.46 61.82
N LEU A 121 11.46 41.24 60.53
CA LEU A 121 12.21 42.19 59.71
C LEU A 121 11.23 43.24 59.20
N LYS A 122 11.46 44.50 59.55
CA LYS A 122 10.74 45.64 58.97
C LYS A 122 11.53 46.19 57.79
N LEU A 123 10.88 46.23 56.62
CA LEU A 123 11.41 46.90 55.44
C LEU A 123 11.17 48.42 55.56
N ALA A 124 11.88 49.21 54.73
CA ALA A 124 11.91 50.68 54.82
C ALA A 124 10.55 51.37 54.59
N ASP A 125 9.54 50.66 54.09
CA ASP A 125 8.16 51.11 53.91
C ASP A 125 7.21 50.72 55.06
N GLY A 126 7.70 50.01 56.08
CA GLY A 126 6.93 49.61 57.26
C GLY A 126 6.21 48.26 57.16
N THR A 127 6.37 47.51 56.05
CA THR A 127 5.91 46.11 55.98
C THR A 127 6.72 45.21 56.90
N THR A 128 6.05 44.20 57.47
CA THR A 128 6.64 43.28 58.44
C THR A 128 6.63 41.87 57.83
N VAL A 129 7.80 41.27 57.64
CA VAL A 129 7.91 39.90 57.09
C VAL A 129 7.89 38.90 58.24
N ASP A 130 6.94 37.97 58.19
CA ASP A 130 6.78 36.86 59.13
C ASP A 130 7.56 35.65 58.63
N PHE A 131 8.70 35.36 59.25
CA PHE A 131 9.58 34.25 58.84
C PHE A 131 8.95 32.87 59.06
N ALA A 132 7.87 32.74 59.84
CA ALA A 132 7.13 31.48 59.98
C ALA A 132 6.29 31.15 58.74
N LYS A 133 6.16 32.08 57.78
CA LYS A 133 5.45 31.88 56.50
C LYS A 133 6.36 31.52 55.32
N LEU A 134 7.68 31.43 55.52
CA LEU A 134 8.63 30.98 54.49
C LEU A 134 8.74 29.45 54.45
N THR A 135 7.61 28.75 54.45
CA THR A 135 7.56 27.32 54.14
C THR A 135 7.02 27.15 52.73
N GLY A 136 7.89 26.75 51.79
CA GLY A 136 7.52 26.26 50.47
C GLY A 136 7.26 27.35 49.43
N ILE A 137 7.83 27.20 48.23
CA ILE A 137 7.32 27.85 47.03
C ILE A 137 5.98 27.17 46.74
N GLU A 138 4.88 27.91 46.88
CA GLU A 138 3.52 27.34 46.86
C GLU A 138 3.04 27.04 45.43
N THR A 139 3.50 27.78 44.41
CA THR A 139 3.26 27.45 42.99
C THR A 139 4.38 27.98 42.08
N VAL A 140 4.85 27.15 41.13
CA VAL A 140 5.71 27.54 40.00
C VAL A 140 4.88 27.39 38.72
N GLU A 141 4.89 28.40 37.85
CA GLU A 141 4.06 28.43 36.65
C GLU A 141 4.91 28.63 35.39
N GLY A 142 4.82 27.69 34.44
CA GLY A 142 5.40 27.79 33.10
C GLY A 142 4.55 28.59 32.13
N SER A 143 5.11 28.94 30.97
CA SER A 143 4.47 29.78 29.96
C SER A 143 3.88 28.92 28.83
N ALA A 144 3.84 29.43 27.60
CA ALA A 144 3.51 28.64 26.41
C ALA A 144 4.80 28.46 25.62
N GLY A 145 5.16 27.21 25.31
CA GLY A 145 6.48 26.82 24.80
C GLY A 145 6.90 25.50 25.45
N ASN A 146 8.09 25.00 25.09
CA ASN A 146 8.64 23.79 25.71
C ASN A 146 9.46 24.20 26.94
N ASP A 147 8.89 24.06 28.12
CA ASP A 147 9.52 24.47 29.38
C ASP A 147 10.24 23.29 30.07
N THR A 148 11.31 23.57 30.81
CA THR A 148 12.05 22.56 31.59
C THR A 148 12.17 22.97 33.05
N PHE A 149 11.69 22.13 33.96
CA PHE A 149 11.73 22.33 35.40
C PHE A 149 12.71 21.34 36.04
N ILE A 150 13.78 21.86 36.64
CA ILE A 150 14.80 21.07 37.33
C ILE A 150 14.58 21.17 38.84
N LEU A 151 14.22 20.06 39.47
CA LEU A 151 13.82 19.98 40.88
C LEU A 151 14.89 19.33 41.75
N GLY A 152 15.35 20.04 42.78
CA GLY A 152 16.17 19.49 43.86
C GLY A 152 15.34 18.95 45.04
N ASP A 153 15.96 18.74 46.21
CA ASP A 153 15.42 17.94 47.35
C ASP A 153 14.18 18.50 48.10
N LEU A 154 13.60 19.65 47.72
CA LEU A 154 12.44 20.24 48.43
C LEU A 154 11.16 20.08 47.60
N ASP A 155 10.03 19.81 48.27
CA ASP A 155 8.71 19.80 47.65
C ASP A 155 8.25 21.21 47.25
N VAL A 156 8.00 21.37 45.96
CA VAL A 156 7.19 22.48 45.42
C VAL A 156 5.71 22.13 45.61
N GLY A 157 4.90 23.08 46.08
CA GLY A 157 3.51 22.82 46.43
C GLY A 157 2.60 22.50 45.22
N ARG A 158 2.80 23.18 44.09
CA ARG A 158 2.08 22.94 42.84
C ARG A 158 2.89 23.46 41.64
N MET A 159 2.94 22.72 40.56
CA MET A 159 3.47 23.21 39.28
C MET A 159 2.37 23.16 38.23
N THR A 160 2.26 24.21 37.41
CA THR A 160 1.23 24.35 36.37
C THR A 160 1.82 25.01 35.14
N ILE A 161 1.25 24.75 33.96
CA ILE A 161 1.63 25.44 32.72
C ILE A 161 0.51 26.39 32.31
N SER A 162 0.84 27.68 32.14
CA SER A 162 -0.10 28.70 31.67
C SER A 162 -0.03 28.82 30.15
N GLY A 163 -0.92 28.09 29.46
CA GLY A 163 -1.02 28.18 28.00
C GLY A 163 -1.08 26.82 27.29
N LYS A 164 -0.79 25.72 28.01
CA LYS A 164 -0.90 24.30 27.59
C LYS A 164 -0.46 24.02 26.14
N ALA A 165 0.57 24.71 25.67
CA ALA A 165 1.11 24.55 24.33
C ALA A 165 2.61 24.37 24.46
N GLY A 166 3.14 23.31 23.84
CA GLY A 166 4.53 22.89 24.01
C GLY A 166 4.61 21.46 24.55
N ILE A 167 5.84 20.97 24.71
CA ILE A 167 6.20 19.70 25.37
C ILE A 167 7.04 20.07 26.59
N ASP A 168 6.48 19.84 27.77
CA ASP A 168 7.04 20.34 29.02
C ASP A 168 7.73 19.23 29.81
N THR A 169 8.92 19.52 30.34
CA THR A 169 9.83 18.55 30.95
C THR A 169 10.05 18.80 32.44
N ILE A 170 9.90 17.76 33.26
CA ILE A 170 10.38 17.72 34.64
C ILE A 170 11.68 16.92 34.71
N SER A 171 12.71 17.48 35.33
CA SER A 171 13.94 16.77 35.67
C SER A 171 14.15 16.77 37.18
N VAL A 172 14.28 15.58 37.80
CA VAL A 172 14.19 15.46 39.26
C VAL A 172 15.05 14.33 39.81
N SER A 173 15.60 14.51 41.02
CA SER A 173 16.50 13.55 41.68
C SER A 173 15.83 12.64 42.71
N ARG A 174 14.49 12.55 42.70
CA ARG A 174 13.66 11.74 43.62
C ARG A 174 12.47 11.15 42.88
N THR A 175 11.80 10.16 43.49
CA THR A 175 10.52 9.63 42.99
C THR A 175 9.52 10.75 42.73
N TYR A 176 8.89 10.73 41.55
CA TYR A 176 8.05 11.83 41.10
C TYR A 176 6.88 11.37 40.22
N THR A 177 5.75 12.07 40.38
CA THR A 177 4.54 11.88 39.55
C THR A 177 4.26 13.16 38.78
N LEU A 178 4.16 13.08 37.46
CA LEU A 178 3.86 14.21 36.60
C LEU A 178 2.48 14.81 36.92
N GLY A 179 2.42 16.14 36.91
CA GLY A 179 1.13 16.85 36.89
C GLY A 179 0.49 16.70 35.52
N ALA A 180 -0.82 16.92 35.42
CA ALA A 180 -1.61 16.72 34.18
C ALA A 180 -1.29 17.69 33.02
N ASP A 181 -0.28 18.54 33.17
CA ASP A 181 0.14 19.55 32.19
C ASP A 181 1.59 19.31 31.73
N PHE A 182 2.15 18.12 31.96
CA PHE A 182 3.54 17.79 31.65
C PHE A 182 3.62 16.48 30.89
N GLU A 183 4.50 16.40 29.90
CA GLU A 183 4.67 15.22 29.07
C GLU A 183 5.97 14.47 29.42
N ASN A 184 7.04 15.18 29.76
CA ASN A 184 8.35 14.57 29.88
C ASN A 184 8.83 14.50 31.34
N LEU A 185 9.37 13.36 31.76
CA LEU A 185 10.03 13.18 33.05
C LEU A 185 11.43 12.60 32.86
N THR A 186 12.45 13.21 33.46
CA THR A 186 13.81 12.67 33.50
C THR A 186 14.32 12.58 34.94
N LEU A 187 14.64 11.36 35.38
CA LEU A 187 15.23 11.10 36.68
C LEU A 187 16.74 11.31 36.61
N THR A 188 17.29 12.14 37.50
CA THR A 188 18.72 12.54 37.49
C THR A 188 19.48 12.16 38.77
N GLY A 189 18.80 11.53 39.74
CA GLY A 189 19.38 11.04 41.00
C GLY A 189 20.25 9.78 40.80
N THR A 190 20.72 9.17 41.89
CA THR A 190 21.53 7.92 41.85
C THR A 190 20.95 6.77 42.66
N GLY A 191 19.79 6.97 43.30
CA GLY A 191 19.08 5.90 44.00
C GLY A 191 18.00 5.30 43.13
N ASP A 192 17.43 4.20 43.61
CA ASP A 192 16.24 3.54 43.06
C ASP A 192 15.03 4.46 43.26
N ILE A 193 14.68 5.23 42.21
CA ILE A 193 13.63 6.24 42.26
C ILE A 193 12.64 6.01 41.13
N ASP A 194 11.37 6.26 41.40
CA ASP A 194 10.30 5.88 40.48
C ASP A 194 9.72 7.10 39.74
N GLY A 195 9.24 6.86 38.54
CA GLY A 195 8.55 7.84 37.71
C GLY A 195 7.09 7.43 37.48
N THR A 196 6.17 8.37 37.55
CA THR A 196 4.78 8.14 37.13
C THR A 196 4.32 9.28 36.24
N GLY A 197 3.81 8.93 35.06
CA GLY A 197 3.19 9.82 34.10
C GLY A 197 1.78 10.22 34.49
N ASN A 198 0.98 10.56 33.48
CA ASN A 198 -0.40 11.01 33.57
C ASN A 198 -1.21 10.41 32.40
N ALA A 199 -2.27 11.07 31.93
CA ALA A 199 -3.14 10.54 30.88
C ALA A 199 -2.81 11.11 29.48
N LEU A 200 -1.67 11.80 29.35
CA LEU A 200 -1.12 12.32 28.11
C LEU A 200 -0.02 11.38 27.62
N ASN A 201 0.38 11.51 26.35
CA ASN A 201 1.56 10.83 25.83
C ASN A 201 2.81 11.36 26.54
N ASN A 202 3.46 10.51 27.33
CA ASN A 202 4.58 10.89 28.18
C ASN A 202 5.91 10.28 27.71
N GLU A 203 7.00 11.02 27.87
CA GLU A 203 8.37 10.49 27.73
C GLU A 203 9.01 10.37 29.13
N LEU A 204 9.09 9.15 29.65
CA LEU A 204 9.65 8.87 30.98
C LEU A 204 11.04 8.26 30.85
N LYS A 205 12.03 8.92 31.42
CA LYS A 205 13.42 8.47 31.44
C LYS A 205 13.93 8.31 32.87
N GLY A 206 14.33 7.09 33.20
CA GLY A 206 14.95 6.75 34.47
C GLY A 206 16.42 7.17 34.56
N ASN A 207 17.04 6.87 35.70
CA ASN A 207 18.40 7.23 36.03
C ASN A 207 19.39 6.09 35.79
N GLY A 208 19.96 5.49 36.84
CA GLY A 208 20.91 4.38 36.74
C GLY A 208 20.86 3.50 37.98
N GLY A 209 19.71 3.50 38.65
CA GLY A 209 19.33 2.54 39.68
C GLY A 209 18.01 1.92 39.28
N ASP A 210 17.52 0.94 40.03
CA ASP A 210 16.31 0.19 39.66
C ASP A 210 15.06 1.10 39.78
N ASN A 211 14.48 1.51 38.65
CA ASN A 211 13.36 2.43 38.56
C ASN A 211 12.08 1.69 38.18
N THR A 212 10.96 2.04 38.82
CA THR A 212 9.63 1.74 38.29
C THR A 212 9.11 2.96 37.53
N LEU A 213 8.91 2.83 36.22
CA LEU A 213 8.32 3.88 35.38
C LEU A 213 6.89 3.45 35.00
N ARG A 214 5.90 4.32 35.24
CA ARG A 214 4.49 4.08 34.92
C ARG A 214 3.95 5.18 34.00
N GLY A 215 3.53 4.86 32.78
CA GLY A 215 2.91 5.80 31.84
C GLY A 215 1.49 6.20 32.27
N LEU A 216 0.67 5.21 32.60
CA LEU A 216 -0.77 5.23 32.91
C LEU A 216 -1.66 5.21 31.67
N GLY A 217 -1.74 6.28 30.89
CA GLY A 217 -2.45 6.20 29.63
C GLY A 217 -2.14 7.34 28.68
N GLY A 218 -2.48 7.15 27.41
CA GLY A 218 -1.79 7.85 26.34
C GLY A 218 -0.75 6.92 25.72
N ASN A 219 -0.07 7.40 24.68
CA ASN A 219 0.98 6.64 24.01
C ASN A 219 2.32 7.07 24.60
N ASP A 220 2.83 6.29 25.55
CA ASP A 220 3.97 6.63 26.38
C ASP A 220 5.27 6.04 25.84
N THR A 221 6.40 6.69 26.11
CA THR A 221 7.75 6.16 25.85
C THR A 221 8.53 6.08 27.15
N LEU A 222 8.89 4.86 27.57
CA LEU A 222 9.54 4.57 28.84
C LEU A 222 10.95 4.04 28.60
N SER A 223 11.95 4.65 29.23
CA SER A 223 13.36 4.22 29.14
C SER A 223 13.97 4.16 30.53
N GLY A 224 14.50 3.00 30.92
CA GLY A 224 15.08 2.76 32.25
C GLY A 224 16.22 3.69 32.64
N GLY A 225 17.00 4.17 31.67
CA GLY A 225 18.12 5.06 31.95
C GLY A 225 19.29 4.81 31.02
N LYS A 226 20.53 5.04 31.46
CA LYS A 226 21.72 4.74 30.64
C LYS A 226 22.83 4.25 31.56
N SER A 227 22.63 3.10 32.17
CA SER A 227 23.69 2.33 32.83
C SER A 227 23.41 0.83 32.78
N ASP A 228 23.06 0.35 31.60
CA ASP A 228 22.51 -0.98 31.25
C ASP A 228 23.49 -2.16 31.44
N LEU A 229 24.21 -2.14 32.55
CA LEU A 229 24.99 -3.24 33.10
C LEU A 229 24.68 -3.31 34.60
N GLY A 230 23.46 -3.74 34.94
CA GLY A 230 23.09 -4.23 36.26
C GLY A 230 21.97 -3.50 37.00
N ASP A 231 21.30 -2.51 36.41
CA ASP A 231 19.99 -2.01 36.83
C ASP A 231 18.87 -2.90 36.24
N ASN A 232 17.80 -3.13 37.02
CA ASN A 232 16.63 -3.90 36.59
C ASN A 232 15.38 -3.01 36.70
N ASP A 233 15.09 -2.27 35.65
CA ASP A 233 13.95 -1.35 35.64
C ASP A 233 12.63 -2.11 35.45
N THR A 234 11.52 -1.52 35.90
CA THR A 234 10.17 -2.00 35.63
C THR A 234 9.40 -0.93 34.87
N LEU A 235 9.12 -1.19 33.60
CA LEU A 235 8.44 -0.28 32.69
C LEU A 235 6.98 -0.72 32.52
N ILE A 236 6.05 0.19 32.80
CA ILE A 236 4.61 -0.07 32.83
C ILE A 236 3.94 1.00 31.97
N GLY A 237 3.56 0.68 30.73
CA GLY A 237 2.94 1.64 29.81
C GLY A 237 1.56 2.05 30.30
N GLY A 238 0.62 1.12 30.29
CA GLY A 238 -0.76 1.38 30.71
C GLY A 238 -1.70 1.31 29.51
N ALA A 239 -2.59 2.29 29.33
CA ALA A 239 -3.54 2.25 28.21
C ALA A 239 -3.09 3.16 27.05
N GLY A 240 -2.90 2.61 25.87
CA GLY A 240 -2.43 3.32 24.68
C GLY A 240 -1.38 2.50 23.95
N ASP A 241 -0.83 3.03 22.86
CA ASP A 241 0.26 2.37 22.13
C ASP A 241 1.61 2.82 22.71
N ASP A 242 2.19 1.99 23.57
CA ASP A 242 3.34 2.34 24.39
C ASP A 242 4.67 1.86 23.78
N SER A 243 5.78 2.50 24.16
CA SER A 243 7.13 2.22 23.66
C SER A 243 8.13 2.03 24.80
N TYR A 244 8.82 0.89 24.82
CA TYR A 244 9.77 0.50 25.86
C TYR A 244 11.18 0.48 25.32
N VAL A 245 12.01 1.41 25.78
CA VAL A 245 13.41 1.51 25.37
C VAL A 245 14.30 0.71 26.32
N VAL A 246 14.85 -0.39 25.80
CA VAL A 246 15.67 -1.36 26.53
C VAL A 246 17.03 -1.55 25.86
N TYR A 247 18.02 -1.98 26.63
CA TYR A 247 19.39 -2.23 26.14
C TYR A 247 19.84 -3.68 26.37
N GLY A 248 18.97 -4.51 26.93
CA GLY A 248 19.16 -5.93 27.21
C GLY A 248 17.83 -6.56 27.68
N ASP A 249 17.88 -7.78 28.22
CA ASP A 249 16.71 -8.52 28.72
C ASP A 249 16.50 -8.40 30.24
N GLU A 250 17.30 -7.56 30.93
CA GLU A 250 17.28 -7.40 32.40
C GLU A 250 16.01 -6.66 32.88
N ASP A 251 15.52 -5.70 32.09
CA ASP A 251 14.32 -4.90 32.41
C ASP A 251 13.02 -5.71 32.32
N VAL A 252 12.07 -5.38 33.21
CA VAL A 252 10.72 -5.93 33.22
C VAL A 252 9.76 -4.99 32.51
N ILE A 253 9.05 -5.49 31.51
CA ILE A 253 7.93 -4.79 30.86
C ILE A 253 6.64 -5.38 31.41
N ASP A 254 5.74 -4.57 31.97
CA ASP A 254 4.50 -5.03 32.60
C ASP A 254 3.28 -4.29 32.04
N GLU A 255 2.68 -4.90 31.02
CA GLU A 255 1.43 -4.48 30.36
C GLU A 255 0.18 -4.98 31.09
N GLN A 256 0.30 -5.97 31.97
CA GLN A 256 -0.85 -6.42 32.75
C GLN A 256 -1.23 -5.40 33.83
N ALA A 257 -0.29 -4.57 34.24
CA ALA A 257 -0.53 -3.49 35.18
C ALA A 257 -1.31 -2.35 34.51
N ASP A 258 -2.31 -1.84 35.23
CA ASP A 258 -3.04 -0.60 34.91
C ASP A 258 -3.88 -0.57 33.61
N GLY A 259 -3.90 -1.63 32.80
CA GLY A 259 -4.90 -1.83 31.74
C GLY A 259 -4.37 -1.99 30.31
N GLY A 260 -3.09 -2.40 30.14
CA GLY A 260 -2.34 -2.68 28.90
C GLY A 260 -3.16 -3.03 27.67
N ALA A 261 -3.66 -2.02 26.99
CA ALA A 261 -4.43 -2.18 25.77
C ALA A 261 -3.85 -1.20 24.75
N GLY A 262 -3.34 -1.74 23.66
CA GLY A 262 -2.58 -0.99 22.67
C GLY A 262 -1.94 -1.93 21.65
N ASN A 263 -1.18 -1.33 20.74
CA ASN A 263 -0.20 -2.01 19.90
C ASN A 263 1.20 -1.57 20.34
N ASP A 264 1.79 -2.34 21.25
CA ASP A 264 2.92 -1.88 22.04
C ASP A 264 4.26 -2.24 21.39
N THR A 265 5.31 -1.47 21.66
CA THR A 265 6.61 -1.60 20.99
C THR A 265 7.77 -1.71 21.96
N VAL A 266 8.59 -2.75 21.83
CA VAL A 266 9.94 -2.76 22.41
C VAL A 266 10.92 -2.13 21.42
N ILE A 267 11.66 -1.13 21.87
CA ILE A 267 12.81 -0.55 21.17
C ILE A 267 14.07 -1.04 21.85
N SER A 268 14.76 -2.00 21.23
CA SER A 268 15.95 -2.63 21.79
C SER A 268 17.24 -2.16 21.12
N TYR A 269 18.28 -1.92 21.92
CA TYR A 269 19.66 -1.70 21.43
C TYR A 269 20.52 -2.98 21.47
N GLY A 270 19.89 -4.14 21.65
CA GLY A 270 20.49 -5.47 21.66
C GLY A 270 19.54 -6.55 21.12
N SER A 271 20.00 -7.81 21.12
CA SER A 271 19.11 -8.95 20.83
C SER A 271 17.98 -9.03 21.87
N TYR A 272 16.77 -9.36 21.43
CA TYR A 272 15.59 -9.33 22.30
C TYR A 272 14.56 -10.39 21.90
N ASP A 273 13.85 -10.93 22.91
CA ASP A 273 12.84 -11.97 22.75
C ASP A 273 11.54 -11.55 23.41
N LEU A 274 10.48 -11.32 22.62
CA LEU A 274 9.16 -10.92 23.11
C LEU A 274 8.44 -12.01 23.92
N ARG A 275 9.00 -13.22 24.03
CA ARG A 275 8.52 -14.29 24.92
C ARG A 275 9.25 -14.29 26.26
N SER A 276 10.16 -13.34 26.50
CA SER A 276 10.91 -13.24 27.74
C SER A 276 9.96 -13.25 28.94
N THR A 277 10.34 -13.97 30.01
CA THR A 277 9.57 -13.98 31.26
C THR A 277 9.55 -12.63 31.97
N ASN A 278 10.40 -11.70 31.53
CA ASN A 278 10.42 -10.32 32.00
C ASN A 278 9.36 -9.45 31.32
N ILE A 279 8.65 -9.97 30.31
CA ILE A 279 7.44 -9.35 29.77
C ILE A 279 6.22 -9.97 30.43
N ARG A 280 5.39 -9.13 31.04
CA ARG A 280 4.11 -9.52 31.64
C ARG A 280 2.98 -8.89 30.85
N GLY A 281 2.30 -9.69 30.04
CA GLY A 281 1.26 -9.20 29.14
C GLY A 281 1.64 -9.49 27.70
N SER A 282 1.12 -8.69 26.78
CA SER A 282 1.29 -8.85 25.35
C SER A 282 1.99 -7.61 24.81
N VAL A 283 3.02 -7.79 24.00
CA VAL A 283 3.67 -6.73 23.23
C VAL A 283 3.83 -7.26 21.82
N GLU A 284 3.44 -6.49 20.82
CA GLU A 284 3.36 -6.96 19.43
C GLU A 284 4.58 -6.54 18.61
N ASN A 285 5.16 -5.37 18.87
CA ASN A 285 6.20 -4.82 18.00
C ASN A 285 7.59 -4.88 18.65
N LEU A 286 8.59 -5.15 17.82
CA LEU A 286 10.00 -5.09 18.19
C LEU A 286 10.75 -4.23 17.16
N THR A 287 11.45 -3.21 17.63
CA THR A 287 12.34 -2.39 16.81
C THR A 287 13.76 -2.49 17.36
N MET A 288 14.70 -2.88 16.52
CA MET A 288 16.10 -3.01 16.88
C MET A 288 16.88 -1.78 16.39
N ARG A 289 17.78 -1.27 17.23
CA ARG A 289 18.58 -0.07 16.92
C ARG A 289 20.05 -0.34 17.16
N GLY A 290 20.87 0.04 16.19
CA GLY A 290 22.32 -0.14 16.26
C GLY A 290 22.89 -0.56 14.92
N GLU A 291 24.20 -0.82 14.91
CA GLU A 291 24.95 -1.29 13.73
C GLU A 291 25.45 -2.73 13.91
N ALA A 292 24.99 -3.44 14.94
CA ALA A 292 25.45 -4.78 15.27
C ALA A 292 24.44 -5.82 14.80
N ASP A 293 24.94 -7.04 14.57
CA ASP A 293 24.13 -8.21 14.20
C ASP A 293 23.35 -8.67 15.43
N PHE A 294 22.02 -8.69 15.34
CA PHE A 294 21.13 -9.05 16.43
C PHE A 294 20.19 -10.21 16.09
N PHE A 295 19.66 -10.82 17.15
CA PHE A 295 18.55 -11.76 17.08
C PHE A 295 17.29 -11.10 17.66
N GLY A 296 16.25 -11.00 16.84
CA GLY A 296 14.92 -10.54 17.26
C GLY A 296 13.94 -11.71 17.24
N TYR A 297 13.22 -11.93 18.33
CA TYR A 297 12.15 -12.93 18.39
C TYR A 297 10.83 -12.27 18.74
N GLY A 298 9.82 -12.55 17.92
CA GLY A 298 8.41 -12.31 18.18
C GLY A 298 7.83 -13.26 19.23
N ASN A 299 6.52 -13.37 19.26
CA ASN A 299 5.73 -14.22 20.13
C ASN A 299 4.60 -14.91 19.33
N SER A 300 3.45 -15.16 19.94
CA SER A 300 2.34 -15.87 19.26
C SER A 300 1.23 -14.92 18.77
N LEU A 301 1.55 -13.64 18.65
CA LEU A 301 0.66 -12.58 18.19
C LEU A 301 1.16 -12.10 16.83
N ASN A 302 0.35 -11.31 16.13
CA ASN A 302 0.76 -10.66 14.89
C ASN A 302 1.79 -9.57 15.23
N ASN A 303 3.05 -9.80 14.94
CA ASN A 303 4.15 -8.96 15.34
C ASN A 303 4.68 -8.11 14.19
N LYS A 304 5.17 -6.91 14.52
CA LYS A 304 5.99 -6.12 13.60
C LYS A 304 7.42 -6.05 14.10
N ILE A 305 8.34 -6.66 13.37
CA ILE A 305 9.74 -6.72 13.74
C ILE A 305 10.56 -5.92 12.72
N LEU A 306 11.21 -4.86 13.21
CA LEU A 306 12.14 -4.04 12.43
C LEU A 306 13.56 -4.29 12.93
N GLY A 307 14.41 -4.79 12.03
CA GLY A 307 15.84 -4.98 12.22
C GLY A 307 16.61 -3.66 12.37
N SER A 308 17.88 -3.81 12.71
CA SER A 308 18.87 -2.76 12.81
C SER A 308 19.52 -2.51 11.43
N VAL A 309 20.71 -1.90 11.38
CA VAL A 309 21.47 -1.83 10.10
C VAL A 309 22.54 -2.94 9.97
N GLY A 310 22.56 -3.87 10.94
CA GLY A 310 23.46 -5.02 11.00
C GLY A 310 23.00 -6.18 10.12
N LYS A 311 23.55 -7.38 10.35
CA LYS A 311 23.03 -8.63 9.74
C LYS A 311 22.20 -9.37 10.78
N ASP A 312 20.92 -9.09 10.79
CA ASP A 312 20.00 -9.55 11.80
C ASP A 312 19.39 -10.91 11.45
N THR A 313 18.90 -11.60 12.47
CA THR A 313 18.03 -12.76 12.31
C THR A 313 16.74 -12.51 13.07
N LEU A 314 15.64 -12.41 12.34
CA LEU A 314 14.33 -12.06 12.85
C LEU A 314 13.42 -13.29 12.79
N TYR A 315 12.75 -13.62 13.89
CA TYR A 315 11.80 -14.73 13.99
C TYR A 315 10.42 -14.19 14.37
N GLY A 316 9.40 -14.39 13.52
CA GLY A 316 7.99 -14.06 13.81
C GLY A 316 7.35 -15.03 14.80
N LEU A 317 7.44 -16.32 14.46
CA LEU A 317 6.95 -17.52 15.15
C LEU A 317 5.52 -17.96 14.79
N ASP A 318 4.51 -17.54 15.56
CA ASP A 318 3.10 -17.88 15.31
C ASP A 318 2.35 -16.54 15.22
N GLY A 319 1.51 -16.33 14.22
CA GLY A 319 0.82 -15.05 14.00
C GLY A 319 1.01 -14.58 12.57
N ASP A 320 0.22 -13.59 12.13
CA ASP A 320 0.49 -12.93 10.84
C ASP A 320 1.51 -11.81 11.07
N ASP A 321 2.80 -12.10 10.89
CA ASP A 321 3.91 -11.23 11.25
C ASP A 321 4.36 -10.35 10.08
N THR A 322 4.98 -9.21 10.39
CA THR A 322 5.65 -8.34 9.42
C THR A 322 7.11 -8.16 9.81
N LEU A 323 8.01 -8.64 8.97
CA LEU A 323 9.45 -8.66 9.20
C LEU A 323 10.15 -7.73 8.20
N ASP A 324 10.87 -6.73 8.69
CA ASP A 324 11.69 -5.81 7.91
C ASP A 324 13.13 -5.88 8.44
N GLY A 325 14.06 -6.45 7.68
CA GLY A 325 15.48 -6.51 8.04
C GLY A 325 16.16 -5.13 8.05
N SER A 326 15.58 -4.15 7.34
CA SER A 326 16.20 -2.87 7.03
C SER A 326 17.48 -3.02 6.17
N LEU A 327 18.57 -2.38 6.56
CA LEU A 327 19.85 -2.53 5.88
C LEU A 327 20.59 -3.71 6.48
N GLY A 328 21.22 -4.54 5.66
CA GLY A 328 21.79 -5.78 6.14
C GLY A 328 21.73 -6.86 5.07
N ASP A 329 22.40 -7.99 5.32
CA ASP A 329 22.08 -9.23 4.65
C ASP A 329 21.39 -10.10 5.71
N ASP A 330 20.08 -9.94 5.85
CA ASP A 330 19.32 -10.43 7.00
C ASP A 330 18.73 -11.82 6.75
N LEU A 331 18.38 -12.53 7.84
CA LEU A 331 17.58 -13.75 7.79
C LEU A 331 16.22 -13.48 8.43
N LEU A 332 15.15 -13.57 7.64
CA LEU A 332 13.77 -13.34 8.06
C LEU A 332 13.04 -14.69 8.11
N VAL A 333 12.57 -15.08 9.28
CA VAL A 333 11.90 -16.36 9.54
C VAL A 333 10.49 -16.05 10.05
N GLY A 334 9.47 -16.20 9.22
CA GLY A 334 8.07 -15.91 9.55
C GLY A 334 7.52 -16.92 10.54
N GLY A 335 7.32 -18.15 10.09
CA GLY A 335 6.74 -19.20 10.93
C GLY A 335 5.31 -19.48 10.53
N LYS A 336 4.40 -19.71 11.49
CA LYS A 336 3.00 -19.99 11.16
C LYS A 336 2.20 -18.70 11.08
N GLY A 337 1.34 -18.60 10.09
CA GLY A 337 0.47 -17.46 9.84
C GLY A 337 0.77 -16.92 8.44
N ASN A 338 0.06 -15.86 8.04
CA ASN A 338 0.33 -15.20 6.76
C ASN A 338 1.34 -14.08 7.00
N ASP A 339 2.60 -14.37 6.74
CA ASP A 339 3.70 -13.48 7.07
C ASP A 339 4.05 -12.54 5.90
N ARG A 340 4.57 -11.37 6.24
CA ARG A 340 4.95 -10.32 5.29
C ARG A 340 6.38 -9.89 5.48
N TYR A 341 7.16 -9.97 4.42
CA TYR A 341 8.57 -9.62 4.39
C TYR A 341 8.80 -8.34 3.61
N LEU A 342 9.31 -7.31 4.28
CA LEU A 342 9.69 -6.07 3.62
C LEU A 342 11.16 -6.17 3.19
N TYR A 343 11.36 -6.48 1.90
CA TYR A 343 12.67 -6.80 1.34
C TYR A 343 13.31 -5.54 0.76
N THR A 344 14.05 -4.80 1.59
CA THR A 344 14.50 -3.44 1.23
C THR A 344 15.87 -3.41 0.55
N ASN A 345 16.69 -4.46 0.63
CA ASN A 345 17.98 -4.49 -0.06
C ASN A 345 18.47 -5.92 -0.43
N GLY A 346 19.25 -6.01 -1.51
CA GLY A 346 19.57 -7.28 -2.18
C GLY A 346 20.64 -8.13 -1.49
N ALA A 347 20.25 -8.89 -0.47
CA ALA A 347 20.95 -10.09 0.04
C ALA A 347 20.16 -10.83 1.14
N ASP A 348 19.06 -10.27 1.64
CA ASP A 348 18.24 -10.91 2.67
C ASP A 348 17.76 -12.30 2.20
N VAL A 349 17.57 -13.17 3.18
CA VAL A 349 17.05 -14.53 3.01
C VAL A 349 15.75 -14.65 3.78
N VAL A 350 14.70 -15.08 3.09
CA VAL A 350 13.40 -15.44 3.67
C VAL A 350 13.38 -16.94 3.89
N ASP A 351 12.97 -17.38 5.08
CA ASP A 351 12.92 -18.80 5.46
C ASP A 351 11.54 -19.20 6.00
N GLU A 352 10.80 -19.90 5.13
CA GLU A 352 9.48 -20.50 5.35
C GLU A 352 9.50 -22.03 5.34
N ARG A 353 10.64 -22.66 5.59
CA ARG A 353 10.70 -24.14 5.57
C ARG A 353 9.85 -24.81 6.65
N ASP A 354 9.57 -24.09 7.73
CA ASP A 354 8.75 -24.54 8.85
C ASP A 354 7.43 -23.74 8.95
N GLY A 355 7.11 -22.95 7.92
CA GLY A 355 5.96 -22.03 7.90
C GLY A 355 4.66 -22.65 7.38
N ASP A 356 3.54 -22.02 7.75
CA ASP A 356 2.17 -22.41 7.37
C ASP A 356 1.41 -21.13 7.01
N GLY A 357 0.90 -20.93 5.80
CA GLY A 357 0.22 -19.66 5.52
C GLY A 357 0.08 -19.37 4.03
N ILE A 358 -0.23 -18.11 3.74
CA ILE A 358 -0.02 -17.49 2.44
C ILE A 358 0.90 -16.29 2.68
N ASP A 359 2.16 -16.43 2.33
CA ASP A 359 3.22 -15.51 2.74
C ASP A 359 3.58 -14.56 1.60
N THR A 360 4.02 -13.35 1.95
CA THR A 360 4.19 -12.25 0.97
C THR A 360 5.54 -11.56 1.10
N ILE A 361 6.26 -11.45 -0.02
CA ILE A 361 7.48 -10.65 -0.14
C ILE A 361 7.18 -9.34 -0.86
N ASP A 362 7.45 -8.22 -0.21
CA ASP A 362 7.51 -6.90 -0.84
C ASP A 362 8.94 -6.63 -1.32
N TYR A 363 9.15 -6.75 -2.62
CA TYR A 363 10.48 -6.69 -3.20
C TYR A 363 10.83 -5.33 -3.81
N TRP A 364 11.95 -4.75 -3.37
CA TRP A 364 12.45 -3.45 -3.87
C TRP A 364 13.50 -3.57 -4.98
N GLY A 365 13.79 -4.79 -5.46
CA GLY A 365 14.73 -5.03 -6.56
C GLY A 365 14.04 -5.16 -7.92
N VAL A 366 14.73 -5.79 -8.89
CA VAL A 366 14.20 -5.97 -10.26
C VAL A 366 13.89 -7.41 -10.66
N ASP A 367 14.66 -8.38 -10.19
CA ASP A 367 14.47 -9.80 -10.55
C ASP A 367 14.33 -10.66 -9.28
N PHE A 368 13.25 -11.43 -9.20
CA PHE A 368 12.96 -12.31 -8.06
C PHE A 368 12.25 -13.60 -8.51
N ASP A 369 12.60 -14.71 -7.86
CA ASP A 369 12.04 -16.03 -8.14
C ASP A 369 11.70 -16.71 -6.80
N LEU A 370 10.45 -17.15 -6.64
CA LEU A 370 9.97 -17.82 -5.43
C LEU A 370 10.42 -19.28 -5.33
N ASP A 371 10.97 -19.88 -6.39
CA ASP A 371 11.42 -21.27 -6.33
C ASP A 371 12.78 -21.35 -5.61
N PRO A 372 12.84 -21.98 -4.42
CA PRO A 372 14.10 -22.15 -3.67
C PRO A 372 15.15 -22.98 -4.44
N ALA A 373 14.75 -23.70 -5.50
CA ALA A 373 15.69 -24.40 -6.37
C ALA A 373 16.42 -23.47 -7.35
N LEU A 374 15.86 -22.28 -7.61
CA LEU A 374 16.36 -21.31 -8.58
C LEU A 374 16.90 -20.05 -7.89
N ASP A 375 16.36 -19.68 -6.73
CA ASP A 375 16.83 -18.55 -5.93
C ASP A 375 17.15 -18.95 -4.49
N SER A 376 18.41 -18.77 -4.08
CA SER A 376 18.85 -19.09 -2.72
C SER A 376 18.39 -18.10 -1.66
N ARG A 377 17.77 -16.98 -2.07
CA ARG A 377 17.22 -15.96 -1.16
C ARG A 377 15.88 -16.38 -0.56
N VAL A 378 15.21 -17.38 -1.12
CA VAL A 378 13.97 -17.95 -0.57
C VAL A 378 14.27 -19.38 -0.15
N LEU A 379 13.91 -19.73 1.08
CA LEU A 379 14.00 -21.08 1.60
C LEU A 379 12.60 -21.51 2.01
N GLY A 380 12.02 -22.50 1.35
CA GLY A 380 10.66 -22.95 1.66
C GLY A 380 9.64 -22.44 0.65
N ASP A 381 8.39 -22.44 1.08
CA ASP A 381 7.21 -22.22 0.25
C ASP A 381 6.68 -20.80 0.58
N VAL A 382 6.82 -19.88 -0.37
CA VAL A 382 6.26 -18.52 -0.32
C VAL A 382 5.33 -18.36 -1.51
N GLU A 383 4.18 -17.73 -1.34
CA GLU A 383 3.16 -17.64 -2.39
C GLU A 383 3.21 -16.32 -3.14
N ASN A 384 3.41 -15.19 -2.45
CA ASN A 384 3.16 -13.88 -3.03
C ASN A 384 4.44 -13.03 -3.18
N ILE A 385 4.54 -12.33 -4.30
CA ILE A 385 5.50 -11.23 -4.50
C ILE A 385 4.74 -9.96 -4.90
N THR A 386 5.13 -8.84 -4.31
CA THR A 386 4.76 -7.51 -4.78
C THR A 386 6.02 -6.72 -5.06
N PHE A 387 6.21 -6.28 -6.30
CA PHE A 387 7.31 -5.38 -6.64
C PHE A 387 6.94 -3.93 -6.27
N VAL A 388 7.78 -3.28 -5.47
CA VAL A 388 7.47 -1.95 -4.89
C VAL A 388 8.20 -0.81 -5.63
N LEU A 389 9.09 -1.14 -6.57
CA LEU A 389 9.97 -0.18 -7.22
C LEU A 389 9.43 0.31 -8.58
N ASP A 390 8.64 1.39 -8.59
CA ASP A 390 8.00 1.94 -9.80
C ASP A 390 8.92 2.65 -10.83
N ILE A 391 10.22 2.33 -10.88
CA ILE A 391 11.17 3.02 -11.78
C ILE A 391 11.83 2.12 -12.83
N LEU A 392 11.62 0.80 -12.75
CA LEU A 392 12.17 -0.20 -13.66
C LEU A 392 11.15 -1.33 -13.85
N GLY A 393 11.16 -1.98 -15.01
CA GLY A 393 10.45 -3.24 -15.20
C GLY A 393 11.12 -4.39 -14.44
N HIS A 394 10.34 -5.44 -14.19
CA HIS A 394 10.64 -6.53 -13.29
C HIS A 394 10.56 -7.89 -13.96
N THR A 395 11.34 -8.84 -13.48
CA THR A 395 11.17 -10.26 -13.78
C THR A 395 10.74 -10.99 -12.51
N GLY A 396 9.51 -11.47 -12.47
CA GLY A 396 8.95 -12.21 -11.34
C GLY A 396 8.60 -13.64 -11.74
N ASN A 397 9.05 -14.63 -10.96
CA ASN A 397 8.66 -16.02 -11.18
C ASN A 397 8.08 -16.62 -9.89
N GLY A 398 6.93 -17.26 -10.01
CA GLY A 398 6.31 -18.07 -8.97
C GLY A 398 7.03 -19.41 -8.78
N ASN A 399 6.38 -20.33 -8.09
CA ASN A 399 6.89 -21.66 -7.76
C ASN A 399 5.93 -22.77 -8.19
N ARG A 400 5.37 -23.54 -7.26
CA ARG A 400 4.49 -24.68 -7.57
C ARG A 400 3.14 -24.58 -6.85
N LEU A 401 2.90 -23.41 -6.28
CA LEU A 401 1.82 -23.07 -5.37
C LEU A 401 0.97 -22.02 -6.06
N ASP A 402 -0.23 -21.79 -5.56
CA ASP A 402 -1.09 -20.71 -6.04
C ASP A 402 -0.45 -19.36 -5.65
N ASN A 403 0.25 -18.73 -6.59
CA ASN A 403 1.06 -17.53 -6.39
C ASN A 403 0.29 -16.25 -6.74
N ARG A 404 0.49 -15.17 -5.97
CA ARG A 404 0.10 -13.82 -6.39
C ARG A 404 1.33 -12.98 -6.71
N ILE A 405 1.46 -12.55 -7.96
CA ILE A 405 2.57 -11.71 -8.42
C ILE A 405 2.01 -10.37 -8.90
N ASN A 406 2.39 -9.28 -8.25
CA ASN A 406 2.01 -7.93 -8.65
C ASN A 406 3.23 -7.19 -9.20
N GLY A 407 3.17 -6.80 -10.48
CA GLY A 407 4.10 -5.93 -11.17
C GLY A 407 3.96 -4.45 -10.76
N ASN A 408 4.34 -3.53 -11.65
CA ASN A 408 4.31 -2.08 -11.43
C ASN A 408 3.89 -1.30 -12.69
N GLY A 409 4.17 0.00 -12.75
CA GLY A 409 3.84 0.83 -13.93
C GLY A 409 4.86 0.81 -15.08
N MET A 410 5.66 -0.24 -15.21
CA MET A 410 6.71 -0.43 -16.22
C MET A 410 6.60 -1.84 -16.82
N ALA A 411 7.20 -2.04 -17.99
CA ALA A 411 7.20 -3.32 -18.70
C ALA A 411 7.80 -4.48 -17.88
N ASP A 412 6.95 -5.37 -17.39
CA ASP A 412 7.24 -6.50 -16.54
C ASP A 412 7.18 -7.84 -17.29
N ILE A 413 7.87 -8.84 -16.75
CA ILE A 413 7.86 -10.24 -17.22
C ILE A 413 7.55 -11.13 -16.02
N LEU A 414 6.31 -11.62 -15.96
CA LEU A 414 5.79 -12.40 -14.84
C LEU A 414 5.45 -13.82 -15.28
N SER A 415 5.81 -14.82 -14.49
CA SER A 415 5.46 -16.24 -14.71
C SER A 415 4.94 -16.87 -13.42
N GLY A 416 3.76 -17.50 -13.49
CA GLY A 416 3.12 -18.22 -12.37
C GLY A 416 3.79 -19.56 -12.09
N ARG A 417 3.96 -20.37 -13.16
CA ARG A 417 4.49 -21.75 -13.18
C ARG A 417 3.41 -22.78 -12.86
N ASP A 418 3.59 -23.64 -11.86
CA ASP A 418 2.53 -24.57 -11.49
C ASP A 418 1.70 -23.92 -10.39
N GLY A 419 0.37 -23.99 -10.44
CA GLY A 419 -0.49 -23.37 -9.44
C GLY A 419 -1.68 -22.67 -10.09
N ASN A 420 -2.68 -22.28 -9.31
CA ASN A 420 -3.72 -21.37 -9.79
C ASN A 420 -3.28 -19.95 -9.41
N ASP A 421 -2.60 -19.29 -10.33
CA ASP A 421 -1.84 -18.08 -10.06
C ASP A 421 -2.66 -16.82 -10.36
N THR A 422 -2.25 -15.70 -9.77
CA THR A 422 -2.81 -14.38 -10.04
C THR A 422 -1.68 -13.41 -10.38
N LEU A 423 -1.59 -13.01 -11.64
CA LEU A 423 -0.56 -12.11 -12.16
C LEU A 423 -1.20 -10.77 -12.54
N ASN A 424 -0.63 -9.66 -12.05
CA ASN A 424 -1.10 -8.31 -12.38
C ASN A 424 0.07 -7.50 -12.94
N GLY A 425 -0.03 -7.06 -14.20
CA GLY A 425 0.96 -6.21 -14.87
C GLY A 425 0.85 -4.76 -14.42
N TYR A 426 -0.38 -4.25 -14.37
CA TYR A 426 -0.76 -2.85 -14.10
C TYR A 426 -0.53 -1.91 -15.28
N GLY A 427 0.71 -1.51 -15.56
CA GLY A 427 0.95 -0.60 -16.68
C GLY A 427 2.34 -0.73 -17.25
N GLY A 428 2.51 -0.33 -18.50
CA GLY A 428 3.68 -0.71 -19.26
C GLY A 428 3.36 -1.90 -20.16
N ASN A 429 4.31 -2.29 -21.01
CA ASN A 429 4.08 -3.38 -21.95
C ASN A 429 4.55 -4.69 -21.33
N ASP A 430 3.63 -5.41 -20.71
CA ASP A 430 3.92 -6.53 -19.86
C ASP A 430 3.86 -7.87 -20.61
N THR A 431 4.53 -8.87 -20.05
CA THR A 431 4.42 -10.27 -20.50
C THR A 431 4.10 -11.14 -19.30
N LEU A 432 2.87 -11.66 -19.26
CA LEU A 432 2.35 -12.50 -18.20
C LEU A 432 2.15 -13.92 -18.74
N ASN A 433 2.62 -14.92 -17.98
CA ASN A 433 2.52 -16.33 -18.31
C ASN A 433 2.00 -17.12 -17.10
N GLY A 434 0.79 -17.66 -17.19
CA GLY A 434 0.20 -18.51 -16.14
C GLY A 434 0.97 -19.82 -15.97
N ASP A 435 1.23 -20.48 -17.11
CA ASP A 435 1.84 -21.82 -17.23
C ASP A 435 0.86 -22.97 -16.94
N ASN A 436 0.88 -23.62 -15.77
CA ASN A 436 0.02 -24.76 -15.46
C ASN A 436 -0.91 -24.45 -14.28
N GLY A 437 -2.21 -24.61 -14.48
CA GLY A 437 -3.26 -24.42 -13.48
C GLY A 437 -4.28 -23.41 -13.99
N ALA A 438 -5.32 -23.15 -13.18
CA ALA A 438 -6.37 -22.22 -13.57
C ALA A 438 -6.01 -20.79 -13.11
N ASP A 439 -5.41 -20.02 -14.01
CA ASP A 439 -4.73 -18.76 -13.71
C ASP A 439 -5.62 -17.54 -13.96
N THR A 440 -5.29 -16.44 -13.29
CA THR A 440 -5.90 -15.13 -13.52
C THR A 440 -4.82 -14.11 -13.88
N LEU A 441 -4.87 -13.58 -15.10
CA LEU A 441 -3.90 -12.63 -15.64
C LEU A 441 -4.61 -11.31 -15.97
N ASP A 442 -4.07 -10.20 -15.47
CA ASP A 442 -4.54 -8.84 -15.76
C ASP A 442 -3.36 -8.00 -16.26
N GLY A 443 -3.38 -7.64 -17.55
CA GLY A 443 -2.34 -6.82 -18.19
C GLY A 443 -2.40 -5.38 -17.69
N GLY A 444 -3.56 -4.74 -17.87
CA GLY A 444 -3.87 -3.44 -17.30
C GLY A 444 -3.90 -2.35 -18.36
N ILE A 445 -2.90 -1.47 -18.39
CA ILE A 445 -2.78 -0.41 -19.39
C ILE A 445 -1.52 -0.60 -20.24
N ASP A 446 -1.57 -0.05 -21.44
CA ASP A 446 -0.55 -0.23 -22.49
C ASP A 446 -0.62 -1.63 -23.12
N ASN A 447 0.37 -2.02 -23.91
CA ASN A 447 0.23 -3.17 -24.82
C ASN A 447 0.86 -4.43 -24.24
N ASP A 448 0.02 -5.39 -23.89
CA ASP A 448 0.41 -6.55 -23.11
C ASP A 448 0.39 -7.87 -23.89
N ILE A 449 1.13 -8.85 -23.35
CA ILE A 449 1.12 -10.24 -23.80
C ILE A 449 0.71 -11.11 -22.63
N LEU A 450 -0.44 -11.76 -22.74
CA LEU A 450 -0.96 -12.68 -21.73
C LEU A 450 -1.02 -14.10 -22.32
N LYS A 451 -0.61 -15.07 -21.51
CA LYS A 451 -0.66 -16.50 -21.83
C LYS A 451 -1.18 -17.26 -20.63
N GLY A 452 -2.31 -17.95 -20.77
CA GLY A 452 -2.86 -18.83 -19.74
C GLY A 452 -1.98 -20.07 -19.58
N GLY A 453 -2.08 -20.99 -20.52
CA GLY A 453 -1.28 -22.21 -20.56
C GLY A 453 -2.17 -23.44 -20.44
N ASP A 454 -1.90 -24.32 -19.48
CA ASP A 454 -2.71 -25.50 -19.21
C ASP A 454 -3.69 -25.22 -18.06
N GLY A 455 -4.98 -25.07 -18.28
CA GLY A 455 -5.99 -24.88 -17.23
C GLY A 455 -7.21 -24.12 -17.72
N ASP A 456 -8.19 -23.88 -16.83
CA ASP A 456 -9.32 -23.00 -17.19
C ASP A 456 -8.95 -21.57 -16.77
N ASP A 457 -8.38 -20.78 -17.67
CA ASP A 457 -7.73 -19.49 -17.37
C ASP A 457 -8.66 -18.28 -17.55
N ASN A 458 -8.35 -17.18 -16.87
CA ASN A 458 -9.03 -15.89 -17.04
C ASN A 458 -8.03 -14.77 -17.36
N LEU A 459 -8.03 -14.31 -18.61
CA LEU A 459 -7.12 -13.30 -19.14
C LEU A 459 -7.87 -12.00 -19.43
N ILE A 460 -7.34 -10.88 -18.91
CA ILE A 460 -7.87 -9.53 -19.11
C ILE A 460 -6.74 -8.67 -19.70
N GLY A 461 -6.89 -8.23 -20.95
CA GLY A 461 -5.94 -7.32 -21.61
C GLY A 461 -6.02 -5.93 -20.99
N GLY A 462 -7.18 -5.29 -21.15
CA GLY A 462 -7.49 -4.01 -20.51
C GLY A 462 -7.51 -2.86 -21.52
N SER A 463 -6.57 -1.92 -21.41
CA SER A 463 -6.46 -0.80 -22.34
C SER A 463 -5.15 -0.86 -23.10
N GLY A 464 -5.21 -1.03 -24.41
CA GLY A 464 -4.02 -1.09 -25.25
C GLY A 464 -4.22 -2.10 -26.35
N VAL A 465 -3.19 -2.30 -27.18
CA VAL A 465 -3.23 -3.34 -28.22
C VAL A 465 -2.63 -4.60 -27.63
N ASP A 466 -3.50 -5.49 -27.15
CA ASP A 466 -3.14 -6.65 -26.36
C ASP A 466 -3.13 -7.94 -27.18
N ARG A 467 -2.38 -8.93 -26.68
CA ARG A 467 -2.37 -10.28 -27.24
C ARG A 467 -2.57 -11.31 -26.15
N LEU A 468 -3.70 -12.00 -26.21
CA LEU A 468 -4.14 -13.02 -25.26
C LEU A 468 -4.12 -14.41 -25.92
N GLU A 469 -3.59 -15.40 -25.22
CA GLU A 469 -3.53 -16.80 -25.62
C GLU A 469 -3.99 -17.66 -24.43
N GLY A 470 -5.15 -18.31 -24.55
CA GLY A 470 -5.74 -19.17 -23.51
C GLY A 470 -4.88 -20.40 -23.29
N GLY A 471 -4.85 -21.30 -24.27
CA GLY A 471 -4.00 -22.49 -24.25
C GLY A 471 -4.82 -23.76 -24.31
N THR A 472 -4.81 -24.57 -23.25
CA THR A 472 -5.66 -25.76 -23.14
C THR A 472 -6.55 -25.64 -21.92
N GLY A 473 -7.82 -26.01 -22.03
CA GLY A 473 -8.82 -25.83 -20.98
C GLY A 473 -9.86 -24.82 -21.46
N ASN A 474 -10.85 -24.52 -20.62
CA ASN A 474 -11.96 -23.64 -21.01
C ASN A 474 -11.66 -22.23 -20.51
N ASP A 475 -11.07 -21.43 -21.39
CA ASP A 475 -10.51 -20.15 -21.05
C ASP A 475 -11.52 -19.01 -21.22
N THR A 476 -11.33 -17.94 -20.47
CA THR A 476 -12.05 -16.68 -20.63
C THR A 476 -11.07 -15.56 -20.95
N LEU A 477 -11.21 -14.96 -22.13
CA LEU A 477 -10.36 -13.88 -22.63
C LEU A 477 -11.21 -12.63 -22.85
N ASP A 478 -10.79 -11.49 -22.29
CA ASP A 478 -11.36 -10.16 -22.52
C ASP A 478 -10.27 -9.21 -23.02
N GLY A 479 -10.35 -8.78 -24.29
CA GLY A 479 -9.38 -7.85 -24.90
C GLY A 479 -9.48 -6.47 -24.28
N GLY A 480 -10.69 -5.93 -24.26
CA GLY A 480 -11.02 -4.68 -23.59
C GLY A 480 -11.19 -3.54 -24.58
N SER A 481 -10.19 -2.68 -24.70
CA SER A 481 -10.28 -1.51 -25.60
C SER A 481 -9.03 -1.37 -26.45
N GLU A 482 -9.23 -0.84 -27.65
CA GLU A 482 -8.28 -0.84 -28.77
C GLU A 482 -8.27 -2.20 -29.49
N ASN A 483 -7.29 -2.43 -30.36
CA ASN A 483 -7.36 -3.50 -31.34
C ASN A 483 -6.63 -4.74 -30.82
N ASP A 484 -7.36 -5.74 -30.35
CA ASP A 484 -6.78 -6.87 -29.65
C ASP A 484 -6.66 -8.12 -30.52
N THR A 485 -5.80 -9.04 -30.10
CA THR A 485 -5.68 -10.37 -30.69
C THR A 485 -5.88 -11.45 -29.63
N LEU A 486 -6.96 -12.22 -29.76
CA LEU A 486 -7.32 -13.28 -28.81
C LEU A 486 -7.29 -14.64 -29.51
N ASN A 487 -6.75 -15.64 -28.81
CA ASN A 487 -6.76 -17.03 -29.25
C ASN A 487 -7.12 -17.92 -28.06
N GLY A 488 -8.25 -18.62 -28.13
CA GLY A 488 -8.72 -19.55 -27.09
C GLY A 488 -7.78 -20.75 -26.98
N GLY A 489 -7.80 -21.62 -27.98
CA GLY A 489 -6.90 -22.78 -28.03
C GLY A 489 -7.67 -24.08 -28.08
N ASP A 490 -7.37 -25.02 -27.18
CA ASP A 490 -8.11 -26.28 -27.04
C ASP A 490 -9.08 -26.16 -25.85
N GLY A 491 -10.39 -26.26 -26.05
CA GLY A 491 -11.40 -26.25 -24.98
C GLY A 491 -12.63 -25.45 -25.35
N ASP A 492 -13.68 -25.47 -24.52
CA ASP A 492 -14.88 -24.66 -24.80
C ASP A 492 -14.63 -23.21 -24.33
N ASP A 493 -14.02 -22.36 -25.16
CA ASP A 493 -13.50 -21.05 -24.76
C ASP A 493 -14.54 -19.92 -24.86
N LYS A 494 -14.30 -18.85 -24.09
CA LYS A 494 -15.07 -17.61 -24.16
C LYS A 494 -14.17 -16.41 -24.47
N LEU A 495 -14.34 -15.81 -25.64
CA LEU A 495 -13.59 -14.64 -26.09
C LEU A 495 -14.50 -13.42 -26.23
N GLN A 496 -14.04 -12.28 -25.73
CA GLN A 496 -14.68 -10.97 -25.88
C GLN A 496 -13.64 -9.97 -26.39
N GLY A 497 -13.85 -9.42 -27.59
CA GLY A 497 -12.98 -8.40 -28.18
C GLY A 497 -13.13 -7.07 -27.43
N GLY A 498 -14.33 -6.50 -27.47
CA GLY A 498 -14.67 -5.29 -26.72
C GLY A 498 -14.85 -4.11 -27.65
N ALA A 499 -13.98 -3.12 -27.59
CA ALA A 499 -14.04 -1.94 -28.45
C ALA A 499 -12.77 -1.79 -29.26
N GLY A 500 -12.85 -1.89 -30.58
CA GLY A 500 -11.70 -1.76 -31.45
C GLY A 500 -11.80 -2.72 -32.63
N LEU A 501 -10.73 -2.86 -33.39
CA LEU A 501 -10.70 -3.81 -34.51
C LEU A 501 -10.06 -5.11 -34.05
N ASP A 502 -10.87 -6.05 -33.57
CA ASP A 502 -10.39 -7.24 -32.89
C ASP A 502 -10.22 -8.43 -33.84
N VAL A 503 -9.24 -9.27 -33.52
CA VAL A 503 -9.00 -10.54 -34.21
C VAL A 503 -9.09 -11.68 -33.21
N MET A 504 -10.09 -12.54 -33.38
CA MET A 504 -10.38 -13.65 -32.47
C MET A 504 -10.33 -15.00 -33.18
N ASN A 505 -9.78 -15.99 -32.49
CA ASN A 505 -9.81 -17.38 -32.88
C ASN A 505 -10.22 -18.24 -31.68
N GLY A 506 -11.34 -18.97 -31.77
CA GLY A 506 -11.79 -19.91 -30.74
C GLY A 506 -10.80 -21.05 -30.61
N GLY A 507 -10.69 -21.87 -31.66
CA GLY A 507 -9.71 -22.94 -31.74
C GLY A 507 -10.38 -24.29 -31.95
N ALA A 508 -10.28 -25.17 -30.97
CA ALA A 508 -10.89 -26.49 -30.99
C ALA A 508 -11.86 -26.64 -29.82
N ASP A 509 -12.90 -27.46 -30.03
CA ASP A 509 -14.08 -27.58 -29.17
C ASP A 509 -15.02 -26.36 -29.29
N ASN A 510 -16.08 -26.27 -28.48
CA ASN A 510 -17.22 -25.38 -28.79
C ASN A 510 -17.03 -24.00 -28.17
N ASP A 511 -16.72 -23.02 -29.00
CA ASP A 511 -16.32 -21.70 -28.55
C ASP A 511 -17.46 -20.69 -28.56
N THR A 512 -17.34 -19.67 -27.71
CA THR A 512 -18.20 -18.48 -27.71
C THR A 512 -17.39 -17.22 -27.92
N LEU A 513 -17.57 -16.56 -29.06
CA LEU A 513 -16.86 -15.33 -29.44
C LEU A 513 -17.86 -14.15 -29.53
N ASP A 514 -17.47 -12.99 -28.98
CA ASP A 514 -18.20 -11.72 -29.08
C ASP A 514 -17.24 -10.59 -29.51
N GLY A 515 -17.44 -10.02 -30.69
CA GLY A 515 -16.65 -8.91 -31.26
C GLY A 515 -16.81 -7.63 -30.47
N GLY A 516 -18.06 -7.22 -30.32
CA GLY A 516 -18.41 -6.01 -29.58
C GLY A 516 -18.64 -4.84 -30.52
N ALA A 517 -17.74 -3.87 -30.52
CA ALA A 517 -17.89 -2.64 -31.29
C ALA A 517 -16.71 -2.42 -32.25
N ASP A 518 -17.01 -1.80 -33.37
CA ASP A 518 -16.13 -1.59 -34.53
C ASP A 518 -15.99 -2.87 -35.37
N PHE A 519 -15.12 -2.86 -36.39
CA PHE A 519 -15.03 -3.96 -37.37
C PHE A 519 -14.17 -5.10 -36.82
N ASP A 520 -14.76 -6.27 -36.66
CA ASP A 520 -14.11 -7.43 -36.05
C ASP A 520 -13.91 -8.59 -37.02
N THR A 521 -12.94 -9.46 -36.72
CA THR A 521 -12.71 -10.73 -37.42
C THR A 521 -12.74 -11.89 -36.44
N LEU A 522 -13.75 -12.74 -36.55
CA LEU A 522 -14.00 -13.89 -35.68
C LEU A 522 -13.83 -15.20 -36.46
N ASN A 523 -13.09 -16.14 -35.90
CA ASN A 523 -12.99 -17.51 -36.38
C ASN A 523 -13.33 -18.48 -35.24
N GLY A 524 -14.37 -19.30 -35.38
CA GLY A 524 -14.75 -20.33 -34.40
C GLY A 524 -13.70 -21.42 -34.37
N GLY A 525 -13.58 -22.19 -35.45
CA GLY A 525 -12.55 -23.21 -35.58
C GLY A 525 -13.16 -24.59 -35.75
N ASP A 526 -12.77 -25.55 -34.93
CA ASP A 526 -13.34 -26.90 -34.90
C ASP A 526 -14.30 -27.00 -33.69
N GLY A 527 -15.61 -27.07 -33.88
CA GLY A 527 -16.57 -27.09 -32.77
C GLY A 527 -17.97 -26.70 -33.23
N ASP A 528 -18.99 -26.91 -32.40
CA ASP A 528 -20.29 -26.28 -32.63
C ASP A 528 -20.25 -24.86 -32.01
N ASP A 529 -19.76 -23.87 -32.77
CA ASP A 529 -19.36 -22.57 -32.23
C ASP A 529 -20.51 -21.54 -32.20
N LYS A 530 -20.37 -20.55 -31.32
CA LYS A 530 -21.25 -19.38 -31.26
C LYS A 530 -20.47 -18.08 -31.45
N LEU A 531 -20.71 -17.40 -32.57
CA LEU A 531 -20.07 -16.14 -32.91
C LEU A 531 -21.08 -14.99 -32.91
N THR A 532 -20.74 -13.88 -32.25
CA THR A 532 -21.49 -12.62 -32.28
C THR A 532 -20.57 -11.50 -32.75
N GLY A 533 -20.89 -10.83 -33.86
CA GLY A 533 -20.08 -9.71 -34.39
C GLY A 533 -20.29 -8.45 -33.54
N GLY A 534 -21.53 -7.98 -33.49
CA GLY A 534 -21.93 -6.83 -32.69
C GLY A 534 -22.21 -5.62 -33.57
N ALA A 535 -21.50 -4.52 -33.33
CA ALA A 535 -21.67 -3.28 -34.08
C ALA A 535 -20.46 -3.01 -34.96
N GLY A 536 -20.59 -3.18 -36.28
CA GLY A 536 -19.44 -3.08 -37.17
C GLY A 536 -19.71 -3.85 -38.46
N GLY A 537 -18.81 -3.75 -39.44
CA GLY A 537 -18.96 -4.51 -40.69
C GLY A 537 -18.22 -5.85 -40.63
N ASP A 538 -18.65 -6.77 -39.78
CA ASP A 538 -17.83 -7.85 -39.25
C ASP A 538 -17.59 -9.01 -40.23
N ILE A 539 -16.52 -9.78 -39.95
CA ILE A 539 -16.22 -11.04 -40.64
C ILE A 539 -16.31 -12.18 -39.63
N LEU A 540 -17.27 -13.08 -39.81
CA LEU A 540 -17.47 -14.26 -38.98
C LEU A 540 -17.23 -15.53 -39.81
N ASN A 541 -16.41 -16.44 -39.29
CA ASN A 541 -16.19 -17.77 -39.86
C ASN A 541 -16.42 -18.84 -38.79
N GLY A 542 -17.45 -19.67 -38.94
CA GLY A 542 -17.77 -20.78 -38.01
C GLY A 542 -16.68 -21.84 -38.05
N GLY A 543 -16.53 -22.52 -39.18
CA GLY A 543 -15.43 -23.48 -39.40
C GLY A 543 -15.96 -24.89 -39.59
N ILE A 544 -15.58 -25.81 -38.72
CA ILE A 544 -16.05 -27.21 -38.73
C ILE A 544 -16.98 -27.42 -37.54
N GLY A 545 -18.22 -27.80 -37.79
CA GLY A 545 -19.23 -28.09 -36.79
C GLY A 545 -20.52 -27.35 -37.10
N ASN A 546 -21.51 -27.42 -36.22
CA ASN A 546 -22.81 -26.80 -36.45
C ASN A 546 -22.83 -25.43 -35.75
N ASP A 547 -22.50 -24.40 -36.51
CA ASP A 547 -22.20 -23.10 -35.95
C ASP A 547 -23.43 -22.18 -35.88
N THR A 548 -23.40 -21.24 -34.94
CA THR A 548 -24.39 -20.15 -34.83
C THR A 548 -23.68 -18.81 -34.95
N LEU A 549 -23.95 -18.10 -36.05
CA LEU A 549 -23.35 -16.80 -36.35
C LEU A 549 -24.44 -15.72 -36.31
N GLU A 550 -24.25 -14.70 -35.48
CA GLU A 550 -25.09 -13.50 -35.37
C GLU A 550 -24.21 -12.25 -35.62
N ALA A 551 -24.31 -11.63 -36.79
CA ALA A 551 -23.37 -10.56 -37.13
C ALA A 551 -23.74 -9.21 -36.51
N GLY A 552 -25.01 -8.82 -36.53
CA GLY A 552 -25.50 -7.69 -35.74
C GLY A 552 -25.90 -6.48 -36.59
N THR A 553 -25.11 -5.41 -36.58
CA THR A 553 -25.45 -4.19 -37.34
C THR A 553 -24.36 -3.78 -38.30
N GLU A 554 -24.76 -3.29 -39.47
CA GLU A 554 -23.96 -2.74 -40.57
C GLU A 554 -23.91 -3.67 -41.77
N ASN A 555 -22.76 -4.04 -42.34
CA ASN A 555 -22.75 -4.91 -43.53
C ASN A 555 -21.70 -5.98 -43.31
N ASP A 556 -22.17 -7.21 -43.11
CA ASP A 556 -21.34 -8.26 -42.56
C ASP A 556 -21.03 -9.36 -43.57
N THR A 557 -20.01 -10.16 -43.28
CA THR A 557 -19.67 -11.36 -44.02
C THR A 557 -19.63 -12.57 -43.09
N LEU A 558 -20.56 -13.49 -43.30
CA LEU A 558 -20.70 -14.73 -42.54
C LEU A 558 -20.32 -15.93 -43.41
N LEU A 559 -19.47 -16.79 -42.88
CA LEU A 559 -19.05 -18.07 -43.45
C LEU A 559 -19.36 -19.16 -42.42
N GLY A 560 -20.32 -20.05 -42.69
CA GLY A 560 -20.67 -21.17 -41.81
C GLY A 560 -19.55 -22.21 -41.80
N GLY A 561 -19.22 -22.75 -42.98
CA GLY A 561 -18.17 -23.72 -43.16
C GLY A 561 -18.74 -25.12 -43.40
N ALA A 562 -18.42 -26.07 -42.55
CA ALA A 562 -18.84 -27.46 -42.68
C ALA A 562 -19.67 -27.89 -41.46
N GLY A 563 -20.95 -28.17 -41.67
CA GLY A 563 -21.91 -28.59 -40.66
C GLY A 563 -23.26 -27.98 -40.94
N ASN A 564 -24.20 -28.03 -39.99
CA ASN A 564 -25.53 -27.46 -40.21
C ASN A 564 -25.60 -26.11 -39.50
N ASP A 565 -25.29 -25.05 -40.23
CA ASP A 565 -25.02 -23.76 -39.64
C ASP A 565 -26.28 -22.89 -39.58
N THR A 566 -26.33 -21.98 -38.61
CA THR A 566 -27.34 -20.93 -38.53
C THR A 566 -26.67 -19.58 -38.69
N LEU A 567 -27.02 -18.87 -39.77
CA LEU A 567 -26.45 -17.58 -40.13
C LEU A 567 -27.54 -16.50 -40.02
N ASP A 568 -27.31 -15.52 -39.14
CA ASP A 568 -28.13 -14.31 -39.00
C ASP A 568 -27.26 -13.08 -39.25
N GLY A 569 -27.47 -12.43 -40.40
CA GLY A 569 -26.78 -11.18 -40.73
C GLY A 569 -27.21 -10.00 -39.86
N GLY A 570 -28.36 -10.10 -39.19
CA GLY A 570 -28.92 -8.96 -38.46
C GLY A 570 -29.34 -7.84 -39.42
N THR A 571 -29.11 -6.59 -39.03
CA THR A 571 -29.47 -5.44 -39.87
C THR A 571 -28.35 -5.07 -40.81
N GLY A 572 -28.64 -5.07 -42.10
CA GLY A 572 -27.59 -4.73 -43.05
C GLY A 572 -27.89 -5.03 -44.49
N ASP A 573 -26.86 -4.92 -45.30
CA ASP A 573 -26.77 -5.56 -46.61
C ASP A 573 -25.68 -6.65 -46.52
N ASP A 574 -26.03 -7.83 -46.01
CA ASP A 574 -25.04 -8.83 -45.58
C ASP A 574 -24.67 -9.85 -46.66
N ILE A 575 -23.58 -10.57 -46.45
CA ILE A 575 -23.15 -11.72 -47.27
C ILE A 575 -23.10 -12.95 -46.36
N MET A 576 -23.95 -13.94 -46.64
CA MET A 576 -24.00 -15.20 -45.89
C MET A 576 -23.69 -16.39 -46.80
N ARG A 577 -22.69 -17.20 -46.42
CA ARG A 577 -22.35 -18.48 -47.05
C ARG A 577 -22.39 -19.56 -45.99
N GLY A 578 -23.32 -20.51 -46.08
CA GLY A 578 -23.42 -21.67 -45.20
C GLY A 578 -22.26 -22.62 -45.48
N GLY A 579 -22.37 -23.45 -46.50
CA GLY A 579 -21.27 -24.29 -46.96
C GLY A 579 -21.69 -25.74 -47.10
N ASP A 580 -20.92 -26.67 -46.56
CA ASP A 580 -21.28 -28.09 -46.60
C ASP A 580 -22.23 -28.41 -45.43
N GLY A 581 -23.43 -28.92 -45.70
CA GLY A 581 -24.39 -29.34 -44.67
C GLY A 581 -25.77 -28.74 -44.90
N ASN A 582 -26.68 -28.79 -43.93
CA ASN A 582 -28.02 -28.23 -44.08
C ASN A 582 -28.13 -26.91 -43.32
N ASP A 583 -27.96 -25.82 -44.05
CA ASP A 583 -27.78 -24.51 -43.44
C ASP A 583 -29.11 -23.76 -43.30
N THR A 584 -29.15 -22.85 -42.33
CA THR A 584 -30.29 -21.98 -42.06
C THR A 584 -29.86 -20.51 -42.11
N TYR A 585 -30.44 -19.76 -43.04
CA TYR A 585 -30.21 -18.32 -43.20
C TYR A 585 -31.39 -17.52 -42.67
N LEU A 586 -31.12 -16.51 -41.86
CA LEU A 586 -32.11 -15.51 -41.46
C LEU A 586 -31.93 -14.30 -42.37
N VAL A 587 -32.96 -14.01 -43.16
CA VAL A 587 -32.95 -12.93 -44.15
C VAL A 587 -33.98 -11.89 -43.76
N ASP A 588 -33.52 -10.67 -43.49
CA ASP A 588 -34.38 -9.56 -43.07
C ASP A 588 -34.34 -8.37 -44.05
N SER A 589 -33.35 -8.34 -44.94
CA SER A 589 -33.14 -7.29 -45.91
C SER A 589 -33.15 -7.84 -47.34
N ILE A 590 -33.73 -7.07 -48.26
CA ILE A 590 -33.78 -7.45 -49.69
C ILE A 590 -32.40 -7.40 -50.36
N ASN A 591 -31.44 -6.80 -49.66
CA ASN A 591 -30.08 -6.63 -50.13
C ASN A 591 -29.12 -7.68 -49.56
N ASP A 592 -29.57 -8.54 -48.65
CA ASP A 592 -28.78 -9.68 -48.19
C ASP A 592 -28.44 -10.59 -49.36
N THR A 593 -27.23 -11.12 -49.34
CA THR A 593 -26.71 -12.05 -50.33
C THR A 593 -26.53 -13.40 -49.68
N VAL A 594 -27.39 -14.36 -50.03
CA VAL A 594 -27.21 -15.77 -49.68
C VAL A 594 -26.41 -16.44 -50.79
N ASP A 595 -25.26 -17.02 -50.46
CA ASP A 595 -24.37 -17.68 -51.42
C ASP A 595 -24.16 -19.16 -51.07
N GLU A 596 -24.91 -19.98 -51.80
CA GLU A 596 -24.90 -21.45 -51.80
C GLU A 596 -24.08 -22.03 -52.96
N TRP A 597 -23.18 -21.24 -53.54
CA TRP A 597 -22.40 -21.73 -54.68
C TRP A 597 -21.30 -22.69 -54.22
N GLY A 598 -21.64 -23.97 -54.18
CA GLY A 598 -20.70 -25.03 -53.83
C GLY A 598 -21.07 -25.78 -52.55
N GLY A 599 -22.14 -25.35 -51.86
CA GLY A 599 -22.68 -26.03 -50.69
C GLY A 599 -23.41 -27.33 -51.04
N LEU A 600 -23.28 -28.32 -50.17
CA LEU A 600 -23.94 -29.63 -50.28
C LEU A 600 -24.98 -29.75 -49.17
N GLY A 601 -26.26 -29.70 -49.51
CA GLY A 601 -27.24 -29.51 -48.44
C GLY A 601 -28.69 -29.69 -48.82
N THR A 602 -29.53 -29.42 -47.84
CA THR A 602 -30.95 -29.14 -47.98
C THR A 602 -31.23 -27.91 -47.13
N ASP A 603 -31.08 -26.76 -47.76
CA ASP A 603 -30.87 -25.51 -47.05
C ASP A 603 -32.18 -24.76 -46.85
N THR A 604 -32.20 -23.90 -45.84
CA THR A 604 -33.41 -23.20 -45.39
C THR A 604 -33.18 -21.71 -45.27
N ILE A 605 -33.97 -20.92 -45.99
CA ILE A 605 -34.09 -19.49 -45.69
C ILE A 605 -35.32 -19.25 -44.81
N LYS A 606 -35.10 -18.65 -43.64
CA LYS A 606 -36.14 -18.03 -42.80
C LYS A 606 -36.19 -16.54 -43.09
N SER A 607 -37.26 -16.08 -43.73
CA SER A 607 -37.36 -14.71 -44.23
C SER A 607 -38.42 -13.90 -43.49
N SER A 608 -38.04 -12.74 -42.95
CA SER A 608 -38.98 -11.77 -42.37
C SER A 608 -39.53 -10.77 -43.42
N ILE A 609 -39.06 -10.90 -44.67
CA ILE A 609 -39.50 -10.16 -45.85
C ILE A 609 -40.11 -11.07 -46.93
N SER A 610 -40.67 -10.47 -47.98
CA SER A 610 -41.09 -11.24 -49.15
C SER A 610 -39.88 -11.61 -49.99
N LEU A 611 -39.71 -12.90 -50.32
CA LEU A 611 -38.50 -13.42 -50.94
C LEU A 611 -38.81 -14.38 -52.10
N SER A 612 -37.90 -14.41 -53.08
CA SER A 612 -37.93 -15.32 -54.22
C SER A 612 -36.62 -16.11 -54.27
N LEU A 613 -36.71 -17.45 -54.27
CA LEU A 613 -35.55 -18.35 -54.36
C LEU A 613 -34.94 -18.45 -55.79
N LEU A 614 -35.42 -17.64 -56.74
CA LEU A 614 -34.80 -17.55 -58.06
C LEU A 614 -33.37 -16.99 -57.94
N ILE A 615 -32.43 -17.71 -58.53
CA ILE A 615 -31.01 -17.31 -58.61
C ILE A 615 -30.90 -15.93 -59.25
N GLY A 616 -30.16 -15.03 -58.59
CA GLY A 616 -29.99 -13.64 -58.95
C GLY A 616 -28.73 -13.04 -58.35
N SER A 617 -28.64 -11.71 -58.29
CA SER A 617 -27.46 -11.04 -57.68
C SER A 617 -27.37 -11.18 -56.16
N LYS A 618 -28.46 -11.65 -55.52
CA LYS A 618 -28.65 -11.72 -54.06
C LYS A 618 -28.92 -13.14 -53.55
N LEU A 619 -29.10 -14.08 -54.47
CA LEU A 619 -29.15 -15.50 -54.17
C LEU A 619 -28.29 -16.21 -55.21
N LEU A 620 -27.15 -16.71 -54.77
CA LEU A 620 -26.22 -17.47 -55.56
C LEU A 620 -26.39 -18.94 -55.16
N GLY A 621 -26.53 -19.87 -56.10
CA GLY A 621 -26.84 -21.27 -55.78
C GLY A 621 -28.34 -21.57 -55.61
N GLN A 622 -28.66 -22.79 -55.19
CA GLN A 622 -30.04 -23.30 -55.07
C GLN A 622 -30.33 -23.59 -53.60
N VAL A 623 -31.44 -23.07 -53.09
CA VAL A 623 -31.98 -23.37 -51.76
C VAL A 623 -33.30 -24.12 -51.93
N GLU A 624 -33.54 -25.14 -51.09
CA GLU A 624 -34.71 -26.00 -51.17
C GLU A 624 -35.88 -25.49 -50.33
N ASN A 625 -35.61 -24.94 -49.14
CA ASN A 625 -36.65 -24.59 -48.17
C ASN A 625 -36.77 -23.07 -47.97
N LEU A 626 -38.00 -22.56 -47.96
CA LEU A 626 -38.33 -21.18 -47.58
C LEU A 626 -39.39 -21.18 -46.48
N ILE A 627 -39.12 -20.49 -45.38
CA ILE A 627 -40.07 -20.29 -44.29
C ILE A 627 -40.26 -18.78 -44.11
N LEU A 628 -41.47 -18.29 -44.30
CA LEU A 628 -41.81 -16.90 -44.02
C LEU A 628 -42.09 -16.75 -42.52
N THR A 629 -41.49 -15.72 -41.91
CA THR A 629 -41.63 -15.42 -40.48
C THR A 629 -42.37 -14.10 -40.26
N GLY A 630 -42.46 -13.63 -39.01
CA GLY A 630 -43.11 -12.37 -38.66
C GLY A 630 -44.63 -12.36 -38.86
N THR A 631 -45.23 -11.16 -38.79
CA THR A 631 -46.69 -10.96 -38.81
C THR A 631 -47.20 -10.18 -40.03
N ALA A 632 -46.31 -9.76 -40.93
CA ALA A 632 -46.68 -9.01 -42.13
C ALA A 632 -47.26 -9.93 -43.22
N GLU A 633 -48.05 -9.39 -44.15
CA GLU A 633 -48.49 -10.11 -45.35
C GLU A 633 -47.30 -10.30 -46.31
N LEU A 634 -46.53 -11.38 -46.11
CA LEU A 634 -45.35 -11.72 -46.90
C LEU A 634 -45.71 -12.68 -48.04
N ASN A 635 -44.90 -12.67 -49.10
CA ASN A 635 -45.06 -13.60 -50.23
C ASN A 635 -43.75 -14.32 -50.49
N GLY A 636 -43.84 -15.57 -50.95
CA GLY A 636 -42.70 -16.44 -51.20
C GLY A 636 -42.80 -17.08 -52.57
N SER A 637 -41.69 -17.18 -53.30
CA SER A 637 -41.62 -18.04 -54.48
C SER A 637 -40.40 -18.93 -54.48
N GLY A 638 -40.57 -20.18 -54.93
CA GLY A 638 -39.53 -21.17 -55.11
C GLY A 638 -38.64 -20.89 -56.33
N ASN A 639 -38.01 -21.93 -56.85
CA ASN A 639 -37.08 -21.88 -57.97
C ASN A 639 -37.34 -23.01 -58.98
N GLY A 640 -36.32 -23.70 -59.45
CA GLY A 640 -36.44 -24.77 -60.44
C GLY A 640 -36.30 -26.18 -59.87
N VAL A 641 -35.99 -26.31 -58.57
CA VAL A 641 -35.88 -27.59 -57.85
C VAL A 641 -37.13 -27.87 -57.03
N ASP A 642 -37.19 -29.03 -56.39
CA ASP A 642 -38.31 -29.40 -55.53
C ASP A 642 -38.24 -28.56 -54.24
N ASN A 643 -39.13 -27.57 -54.11
CA ASN A 643 -39.11 -26.64 -52.97
C ASN A 643 -40.11 -27.02 -51.88
N ARG A 644 -39.77 -26.73 -50.63
CA ARG A 644 -40.72 -26.70 -49.51
C ARG A 644 -40.88 -25.27 -48.99
N ILE A 645 -42.07 -24.71 -49.18
CA ILE A 645 -42.37 -23.32 -48.84
C ILE A 645 -43.44 -23.28 -47.76
N THR A 646 -43.14 -22.67 -46.62
CA THR A 646 -44.06 -22.49 -45.50
C THR A 646 -44.34 -21.00 -45.30
N GLY A 647 -45.62 -20.61 -45.28
CA GLY A 647 -46.10 -19.27 -44.99
C GLY A 647 -46.07 -18.93 -43.50
N ASN A 648 -46.30 -17.65 -43.18
CA ASN A 648 -46.49 -17.21 -41.80
C ASN A 648 -47.97 -17.27 -41.41
N ASP A 649 -48.38 -16.63 -40.31
CA ASP A 649 -49.78 -16.64 -39.86
C ASP A 649 -50.66 -15.60 -40.60
N ALA A 650 -50.05 -14.74 -41.42
CA ALA A 650 -50.74 -13.71 -42.19
C ALA A 650 -51.17 -14.26 -43.56
N LYS A 651 -51.88 -13.45 -44.35
CA LYS A 651 -52.21 -13.85 -45.71
C LYS A 651 -50.95 -13.89 -46.57
N ASN A 652 -50.63 -15.06 -47.13
CA ASN A 652 -49.49 -15.24 -48.04
C ASN A 652 -49.91 -15.57 -49.48
N THR A 653 -49.06 -15.21 -50.44
CA THR A 653 -49.04 -15.81 -51.79
C THR A 653 -47.76 -16.63 -51.92
N LEU A 654 -47.90 -17.94 -52.04
CA LEU A 654 -46.79 -18.89 -52.19
C LEU A 654 -46.82 -19.50 -53.60
N SER A 655 -45.67 -19.49 -54.29
CA SER A 655 -45.56 -20.05 -55.64
C SER A 655 -44.38 -21.01 -55.74
N GLY A 656 -44.61 -22.29 -56.04
CA GLY A 656 -43.55 -23.29 -56.19
C GLY A 656 -42.67 -23.11 -57.44
N LEU A 657 -43.29 -22.68 -58.55
CA LEU A 657 -42.69 -22.50 -59.88
C LEU A 657 -42.48 -23.81 -60.67
N ASN A 658 -41.27 -24.38 -60.72
CA ASN A 658 -41.08 -25.72 -61.30
C ASN A 658 -40.43 -26.61 -60.24
N GLY A 659 -40.73 -27.90 -60.25
CA GLY A 659 -40.29 -28.82 -59.21
C GLY A 659 -41.49 -29.58 -58.67
N ASN A 660 -41.29 -30.63 -57.88
CA ASN A 660 -42.37 -31.20 -57.08
C ASN A 660 -42.42 -30.45 -55.75
N ASP A 661 -43.24 -29.42 -55.70
CA ASP A 661 -43.21 -28.48 -54.58
C ASP A 661 -44.15 -28.91 -53.44
N THR A 662 -43.80 -28.58 -52.19
CA THR A 662 -44.68 -28.67 -51.03
C THR A 662 -44.97 -27.28 -50.51
N LEU A 663 -46.24 -26.84 -50.59
CA LEU A 663 -46.65 -25.50 -50.17
C LEU A 663 -47.56 -25.57 -48.94
N ASP A 664 -47.09 -25.07 -47.82
CA ASP A 664 -47.89 -24.89 -46.60
C ASP A 664 -48.19 -23.40 -46.41
N GLY A 665 -49.45 -23.00 -46.54
CA GLY A 665 -49.85 -21.60 -46.38
C GLY A 665 -49.76 -21.09 -44.95
N GLY A 666 -49.63 -21.97 -43.95
CA GLY A 666 -49.76 -21.57 -42.55
C GLY A 666 -51.20 -21.26 -42.16
N LYS A 667 -51.39 -20.26 -41.28
CA LYS A 667 -52.71 -19.67 -41.05
C LYS A 667 -52.90 -18.52 -42.04
N GLY A 668 -54.14 -18.07 -42.22
CA GLY A 668 -54.43 -16.94 -43.09
C GLY A 668 -55.40 -17.30 -44.19
N ALA A 669 -55.52 -16.40 -45.17
CA ALA A 669 -56.36 -16.57 -46.34
C ALA A 669 -55.47 -16.67 -47.58
N ASP A 670 -54.73 -17.77 -47.66
CA ASP A 670 -53.55 -17.90 -48.50
C ASP A 670 -53.86 -18.26 -49.95
N THR A 671 -52.91 -17.92 -50.83
CA THR A 671 -52.93 -18.30 -52.24
C THR A 671 -51.73 -19.19 -52.52
N LEU A 672 -51.98 -20.48 -52.74
CA LEU A 672 -50.96 -21.47 -53.06
C LEU A 672 -50.97 -21.76 -54.56
N ILE A 673 -49.83 -21.55 -55.22
CA ILE A 673 -49.64 -21.74 -56.66
C ILE A 673 -48.54 -22.78 -56.85
N GLY A 674 -48.91 -24.06 -56.98
CA GLY A 674 -47.95 -25.16 -57.15
C GLY A 674 -46.98 -24.91 -58.30
N GLY A 675 -47.50 -24.74 -59.52
CA GLY A 675 -46.70 -24.45 -60.70
C GLY A 675 -46.61 -25.67 -61.61
N LYS A 676 -45.40 -26.05 -62.02
CA LYS A 676 -45.14 -27.25 -62.83
C LYS A 676 -44.49 -28.33 -61.98
N GLY A 677 -45.18 -29.47 -61.88
CA GLY A 677 -44.66 -30.68 -61.25
C GLY A 677 -45.78 -31.41 -60.55
N ASN A 678 -45.44 -32.26 -59.59
CA ASN A 678 -46.43 -32.88 -58.71
C ASN A 678 -46.41 -32.16 -57.36
N ASP A 679 -47.21 -31.10 -57.26
CA ASP A 679 -47.21 -30.22 -56.10
C ASP A 679 -48.21 -30.69 -55.03
N ILE A 680 -47.85 -30.51 -53.76
CA ILE A 680 -48.64 -30.90 -52.56
C ILE A 680 -49.06 -29.67 -51.76
#